data_AF-A0A9L0SI43-F1
#
_entry.id   AF-A0A9L0SI43-F1
#
_cell.length_a   1.000
_cell.length_b   1.000
_cell.length_c   1.000
_cell.angle_alpha   90.00
_cell.angle_beta   90.00
_cell.angle_gamma   90.00
#
_symmetry.space_group_name_H-M   'P 1'
#
loop_
_entity.id
_entity.type
_entity.pdbx_description
1 polymer ?
#
loop_
_entity_poly.entity_id
_entity_poly.type
_entity_poly.pdbx_seq_one_letter_code
_entity_poly.pdbx_strand_id
1 'polypeptide(L)'
;MAAAAVESFVARQLDLLELERDAEVEERRSWQENISLKELQSRGVCLLKLQVSSQRTGLYGRLLVTFEPRRCVSSAVLPSNSFTSGDIVGLYDAANEGSQLATGILTRITQKSVSVAFDESHDCQLSLDRESSYRLLKLANDVTYKRQKKALITLRKYHSGPASSLIEVLFGASAPSPASEIGPLTFCNASLDASQKEAVKFALSQKELAVIHGPPGTGKTTTVVEVILQVVKQGLKVLCCAPSNIAVDNLVERLAQCKQRILRLGHPARLLESIQQHSLDAVLARSDNAQIVADIRKDIDQVFVKNKKIQEKQEKSNFRSEIKLLRKELKEREEAAMLESLTSADVVLATNTGASPDGPLKLLPDGYFDVVVIDECAQALEASCWIPLLKARKCVLAGDHKQLPPTIVSHKAALAGLSLSLMERLDQEYGARVVRTLTVQYRMHQAIMQWASEALYAGQLTAHPSVAGHLLRDLPGVAATEETGVPLLLVDTAGCGLFELEEEDEQSKGNPGEVRLVALHVQALVDAGVCASDIAVITPYNLQVDLLRQSLAHRHPELEIKSVDGFQGREKEAVILSFVRSNRKGEVGFLAEDRRINVAVTRARRHVAVVCDSRTVNNHAFLKTLLDYCTVHGEVRTAFEYLDDIVPENYSHESSQGPGQAGVKSRGSAVPARKAPRSRQQEGPRGARAAAGLGQKPGGRALGSEARCQPSLNGGSPEGAESRDSADHFRALIADFMASEETQLEFPASLNSHDRMQVHQIAEEHGLRHDSTGEGRKRFITVSKRVPASPPVPPPPPGPVQTEPPVQEQSGRDPLDLKALHLERLQRERSGQERRAKDGPQAAGSGPRKVPEKKKKKDGKVPALLPTQMLVRRCLVSRWSCGHLRCPVWHSGECPGGHGLDCLGHLAAALSPQQDHEAAQLPLHSRASCEHNYVSTIR
;
A
#
# COMPACT_ATOMS: atom_id res chain seq x y z
N MET A 1 8.37 32.28 -24.96
CA MET A 1 7.07 31.63 -24.67
C MET A 1 7.08 30.93 -23.31
N ALA A 2 8.01 30.00 -23.04
CA ALA A 2 8.14 29.24 -21.79
C ALA A 2 7.72 29.98 -20.50
N ALA A 3 8.33 31.13 -20.18
CA ALA A 3 8.06 31.87 -18.94
C ALA A 3 6.57 32.23 -18.71
N ALA A 4 5.80 32.51 -19.78
CA ALA A 4 4.37 32.81 -19.66
C ALA A 4 3.52 31.56 -19.39
N ALA A 5 3.89 30.42 -20.01
CA ALA A 5 3.28 29.13 -19.72
C ALA A 5 3.59 28.69 -18.28
N VAL A 6 4.84 28.89 -17.83
CA VAL A 6 5.28 28.62 -16.45
C VAL A 6 4.51 29.48 -15.44
N GLU A 7 4.35 30.79 -15.65
CA GLU A 7 3.57 31.65 -14.74
C GLU A 7 2.11 31.20 -14.64
N SER A 8 1.46 30.94 -15.79
CA SER A 8 0.06 30.48 -15.83
C SER A 8 -0.13 29.12 -15.16
N PHE A 9 0.78 28.18 -15.40
CA PHE A 9 0.80 26.87 -14.74
C PHE A 9 1.02 27.00 -13.23
N VAL A 10 2.01 27.78 -12.79
CA VAL A 10 2.33 27.96 -11.37
C VAL A 10 1.18 28.62 -10.63
N ALA A 11 0.54 29.65 -11.20
CA ALA A 11 -0.65 30.27 -10.61
C ALA A 11 -1.78 29.24 -10.42
N ARG A 12 -2.16 28.54 -11.50
CA ARG A 12 -3.21 27.50 -11.44
C ARG A 12 -2.90 26.39 -10.45
N GLN A 13 -1.67 25.89 -10.43
CA GLN A 13 -1.27 24.81 -9.51
C GLN A 13 -1.23 25.28 -8.05
N LEU A 14 -0.88 26.54 -7.77
CA LEU A 14 -0.95 27.09 -6.42
C LEU A 14 -2.40 27.15 -5.92
N ASP A 15 -3.33 27.60 -6.75
CA ASP A 15 -4.76 27.65 -6.39
C ASP A 15 -5.34 26.24 -6.17
N LEU A 16 -4.99 25.28 -7.03
CA LEU A 16 -5.39 23.87 -6.90
C LEU A 16 -4.84 23.22 -5.61
N LEU A 17 -3.60 23.52 -5.22
CA LEU A 17 -3.00 22.97 -3.99
C LEU A 17 -3.57 23.58 -2.71
N GLU A 18 -4.01 24.84 -2.72
CA GLU A 18 -4.74 25.41 -1.58
C GLU A 18 -6.15 24.80 -1.48
N LEU A 19 -6.87 24.63 -2.61
CA LEU A 19 -8.16 23.94 -2.67
C LEU A 19 -8.10 22.46 -2.22
N GLU A 20 -6.96 21.80 -2.42
CA GLU A 20 -6.73 20.43 -1.97
C GLU A 20 -6.37 20.37 -0.48
N ARG A 21 -5.43 21.21 -0.02
CA ARG A 21 -5.10 21.31 1.41
C ARG A 21 -6.33 21.62 2.25
N ASP A 22 -7.14 22.59 1.83
CA ASP A 22 -8.28 23.03 2.62
C ASP A 22 -9.40 21.97 2.66
N ALA A 23 -9.52 21.12 1.62
CA ALA A 23 -10.36 19.93 1.66
C ALA A 23 -9.81 18.86 2.61
N GLU A 24 -8.51 18.52 2.55
CA GLU A 24 -7.88 17.55 3.46
C GLU A 24 -7.98 18.00 4.93
N VAL A 25 -7.83 19.31 5.20
CA VAL A 25 -7.95 19.90 6.53
C VAL A 25 -9.39 19.83 7.05
N GLU A 26 -10.38 20.15 6.21
CA GLU A 26 -11.79 20.15 6.63
C GLU A 26 -12.35 18.73 6.79
N GLU A 27 -11.98 17.78 5.92
CA GLU A 27 -12.28 16.36 6.08
C GLU A 27 -11.78 15.84 7.44
N ARG A 28 -10.49 16.08 7.75
CA ARG A 28 -9.88 15.66 9.01
C ARG A 28 -10.45 16.40 10.23
N ARG A 29 -10.85 17.66 10.09
CA ARG A 29 -11.61 18.39 11.12
C ARG A 29 -12.93 17.67 11.39
N SER A 30 -13.72 17.39 10.35
CA SER A 30 -15.01 16.71 10.50
C SER A 30 -14.87 15.34 11.19
N TRP A 31 -13.79 14.61 10.92
CA TRP A 31 -13.48 13.36 11.60
C TRP A 31 -13.09 13.57 13.07
N GLN A 32 -12.33 14.62 13.39
CA GLN A 32 -11.96 14.93 14.78
C GLN A 32 -13.13 15.44 15.62
N GLU A 33 -14.11 16.12 15.00
CA GLU A 33 -15.25 16.72 15.69
C GLU A 33 -16.45 15.76 15.81
N ASN A 34 -16.76 14.99 14.76
CA ASN A 34 -17.95 14.14 14.71
C ASN A 34 -17.71 12.65 15.07
N ILE A 35 -16.47 12.15 14.97
CA ILE A 35 -16.17 10.72 15.15
C ILE A 35 -15.51 10.46 16.51
N SER A 36 -16.02 9.45 17.23
CA SER A 36 -15.46 9.08 18.54
C SER A 36 -14.00 8.63 18.44
N LEU A 37 -13.20 8.91 19.47
CA LEU A 37 -11.77 8.52 19.51
C LEU A 37 -11.53 7.01 19.34
N LYS A 38 -12.48 6.18 19.76
CA LYS A 38 -12.44 4.71 19.59
C LYS A 38 -12.67 4.32 18.12
N GLU A 39 -13.53 5.05 17.42
CA GLU A 39 -13.82 4.84 15.99
C GLU A 39 -12.71 5.43 15.09
N LEU A 40 -12.05 6.51 15.52
CA LEU A 40 -10.80 6.94 14.88
C LEU A 40 -9.66 5.91 15.06
N GLN A 41 -9.76 5.01 16.04
CA GLN A 41 -8.80 3.92 16.26
C GLN A 41 -9.15 2.64 15.48
N SER A 42 -10.43 2.30 15.26
CA SER A 42 -10.83 1.22 14.32
C SER A 42 -10.51 1.61 12.87
N ARG A 43 -10.86 2.85 12.46
CA ARG A 43 -10.45 3.46 11.17
C ARG A 43 -8.93 3.67 11.06
N GLY A 44 -8.16 3.36 12.11
CA GLY A 44 -6.71 3.27 12.04
C GLY A 44 -5.94 4.60 11.94
N VAL A 45 -6.60 5.74 12.15
CA VAL A 45 -6.01 7.10 12.06
C VAL A 45 -5.63 7.69 13.42
N CYS A 46 -5.99 7.01 14.51
CA CYS A 46 -5.67 7.36 15.88
C CYS A 46 -5.13 6.15 16.66
N LEU A 47 -4.19 6.37 17.57
CA LEU A 47 -3.64 5.37 18.47
C LEU A 47 -3.81 5.85 19.91
N LEU A 48 -4.67 5.16 20.67
CA LEU A 48 -4.99 5.45 22.06
C LEU A 48 -4.14 4.62 23.04
N LYS A 49 -4.01 5.13 24.28
CA LYS A 49 -3.45 4.40 25.45
C LYS A 49 -2.01 3.91 25.25
N LEU A 50 -1.20 4.76 24.60
CA LEU A 50 0.23 4.54 24.40
C LEU A 50 1.04 4.95 25.64
N GLN A 51 2.17 4.30 25.86
CA GLN A 51 3.12 4.55 26.95
C GLN A 51 4.51 4.84 26.38
N VAL A 52 5.28 5.75 26.97
CA VAL A 52 6.63 6.07 26.48
C VAL A 52 7.64 5.01 26.90
N SER A 53 8.09 4.22 25.93
CA SER A 53 9.14 3.22 26.09
C SER A 53 10.52 3.87 26.21
N SER A 54 10.90 4.76 25.28
CA SER A 54 12.19 5.45 25.33
C SER A 54 12.15 6.85 24.72
N GLN A 55 13.11 7.69 25.15
CA GLN A 55 13.35 9.06 24.69
C GLN A 55 14.86 9.18 24.43
N ARG A 56 15.28 9.73 23.29
CA ARG A 56 16.70 9.90 22.90
C ARG A 56 16.87 11.09 21.95
N THR A 57 18.07 11.67 21.89
CA THR A 57 18.43 12.64 20.85
C THR A 57 18.68 11.94 19.50
N GLY A 58 17.97 12.37 18.45
CA GLY A 58 18.08 11.89 17.07
C GLY A 58 18.83 12.85 16.14
N LEU A 59 18.71 12.63 14.82
CA LEU A 59 19.26 13.52 13.79
C LEU A 59 18.73 14.95 13.90
N TYR A 60 19.57 15.91 13.54
CA TYR A 60 19.36 17.35 13.68
C TYR A 60 19.07 17.79 15.13
N GLY A 61 19.43 16.99 16.13
CA GLY A 61 19.18 17.25 17.54
C GLY A 61 17.70 17.14 17.96
N ARG A 62 16.83 16.57 17.12
CA ARG A 62 15.40 16.36 17.40
C ARG A 62 15.18 15.30 18.48
N LEU A 63 14.10 15.44 19.25
CA LEU A 63 13.74 14.46 20.29
C LEU A 63 13.01 13.27 19.64
N LEU A 64 13.63 12.10 19.66
CA LEU A 64 13.01 10.83 19.27
C LEU A 64 12.34 10.19 20.48
N VAL A 65 11.02 10.00 20.40
CA VAL A 65 10.22 9.32 21.42
C VAL A 65 9.64 8.05 20.81
N THR A 66 9.82 6.91 21.49
CA THR A 66 9.22 5.64 21.10
C THR A 66 8.08 5.29 22.07
N PHE A 67 6.91 5.09 21.49
CA PHE A 67 5.67 4.72 22.16
C PHE A 67 5.36 3.23 21.93
N GLU A 68 4.84 2.56 22.96
CA GLU A 68 4.36 1.18 22.93
C GLU A 68 2.94 1.11 23.53
N PRO A 69 2.09 0.12 23.20
CA PRO A 69 0.82 -0.05 23.92
C PRO A 69 1.06 -0.31 25.41
N ARG A 70 0.24 0.28 26.28
CA ARG A 70 0.33 0.05 27.74
C ARG A 70 0.22 -1.45 28.06
N ARG A 71 1.06 -1.95 28.97
CA ARG A 71 1.18 -3.39 29.33
C ARG A 71 -0.07 -3.97 30.02
N CYS A 72 -1.13 -4.21 29.27
CA CYS A 72 -2.29 -4.98 29.71
C CYS A 72 -2.61 -6.03 28.64
N VAL A 73 -2.80 -7.29 29.06
CA VAL A 73 -2.91 -8.50 28.21
C VAL A 73 -1.60 -8.89 27.50
N SER A 74 -1.44 -10.19 27.24
CA SER A 74 -0.25 -10.83 26.67
C SER A 74 -0.04 -10.47 25.19
N SER A 75 1.23 -10.28 24.80
CA SER A 75 1.64 -9.84 23.46
C SER A 75 0.96 -8.55 22.98
N ALA A 76 1.21 -7.45 23.69
CA ALA A 76 0.85 -6.09 23.26
C ALA A 76 1.35 -5.77 21.84
N VAL A 77 0.42 -5.79 20.88
CA VAL A 77 0.58 -5.42 19.48
C VAL A 77 -0.26 -4.16 19.24
N LEU A 78 0.21 -3.27 18.37
CA LEU A 78 -0.54 -2.08 17.97
C LEU A 78 -1.76 -2.47 17.12
N PRO A 79 -2.92 -1.80 17.27
CA PRO A 79 -4.07 -2.07 16.42
C PRO A 79 -3.74 -1.75 14.96
N SER A 80 -4.48 -2.40 14.04
CA SER A 80 -4.41 -2.13 12.60
C SER A 80 -4.59 -0.64 12.32
N ASN A 81 -3.64 -0.03 11.61
CA ASN A 81 -3.57 1.42 11.46
C ASN A 81 -2.94 1.84 10.12
N SER A 82 -3.17 3.09 9.72
CA SER A 82 -2.75 3.67 8.44
C SER A 82 -1.55 4.63 8.55
N PHE A 83 -0.77 4.52 9.63
CA PHE A 83 0.41 5.37 9.86
C PHE A 83 1.62 4.86 9.07
N THR A 84 2.38 5.77 8.48
CA THR A 84 3.58 5.50 7.67
C THR A 84 4.72 6.48 7.97
N SER A 85 5.96 6.03 7.77
CA SER A 85 7.17 6.86 7.95
C SER A 85 7.06 8.17 7.15
N GLY A 86 7.07 9.31 7.85
CA GLY A 86 6.86 10.64 7.27
C GLY A 86 5.49 11.29 7.54
N ASP A 87 4.53 10.58 8.13
CA ASP A 87 3.26 11.17 8.59
C ASP A 87 3.48 12.24 9.67
N ILE A 88 2.64 13.28 9.64
CA ILE A 88 2.56 14.27 10.72
C ILE A 88 1.58 13.77 11.78
N VAL A 89 1.99 13.82 13.05
CA VAL A 89 1.18 13.31 14.17
C VAL A 89 1.08 14.33 15.30
N GLY A 90 -0.14 14.50 15.81
CA GLY A 90 -0.43 15.26 17.02
C GLY A 90 -0.29 14.36 18.25
N LEU A 91 0.48 14.79 19.24
CA LEU A 91 0.58 14.13 20.53
C LEU A 91 -0.37 14.81 21.53
N TYR A 92 -1.11 14.00 22.28
CA TYR A 92 -2.04 14.44 23.32
C TYR A 92 -1.85 13.56 24.56
N ASP A 93 -2.08 14.13 25.74
CA ASP A 93 -2.29 13.31 26.94
C ASP A 93 -3.69 12.66 26.90
N ALA A 94 -3.88 11.56 27.62
CA ALA A 94 -5.18 10.95 27.82
C ALA A 94 -5.85 11.38 29.15
N ALA A 95 -5.10 12.01 30.06
CA ALA A 95 -5.59 12.55 31.33
C ALA A 95 -5.90 14.06 31.29
N ASN A 96 -5.49 14.77 30.23
CA ASN A 96 -5.67 16.21 30.08
C ASN A 96 -6.68 16.51 28.96
N GLU A 97 -7.61 17.43 29.18
CA GLU A 97 -8.77 17.60 28.29
C GLU A 97 -8.39 18.31 26.98
N GLY A 98 -8.28 17.53 25.91
CA GLY A 98 -8.27 17.97 24.51
C GLY A 98 -6.99 18.64 23.99
N SER A 99 -6.22 19.33 24.85
CA SER A 99 -5.04 20.11 24.44
C SER A 99 -3.97 19.27 23.74
N GLN A 100 -3.48 19.78 22.60
CA GLN A 100 -2.36 19.18 21.86
C GLN A 100 -1.05 19.52 22.55
N LEU A 101 -0.28 18.50 22.95
CA LEU A 101 1.03 18.68 23.58
C LEU A 101 2.11 19.06 22.56
N ALA A 102 2.07 18.45 21.37
CA ALA A 102 3.08 18.65 20.34
C ALA A 102 2.61 18.24 18.94
N THR A 103 3.33 18.68 17.92
CA THR A 103 3.33 18.09 16.57
C THR A 103 4.67 17.40 16.32
N GLY A 104 4.64 16.17 15.81
CA GLY A 104 5.83 15.39 15.47
C GLY A 104 5.72 14.71 14.11
N ILE A 105 6.82 14.11 13.65
CA ILE A 105 6.92 13.37 12.39
C ILE A 105 7.20 11.90 12.70
N LEU A 106 6.44 10.99 12.10
CA LEU A 106 6.66 9.55 12.22
C LEU A 106 8.02 9.17 11.61
N THR A 107 8.90 8.54 12.38
CA THR A 107 10.21 8.08 11.88
C THR A 107 10.27 6.58 11.69
N ARG A 108 9.56 5.81 12.51
CA ARG A 108 9.48 4.35 12.39
C ARG A 108 8.16 3.86 12.95
N ILE A 109 7.53 2.92 12.27
CA ILE A 109 6.43 2.12 12.81
C ILE A 109 6.80 0.63 12.75
N THR A 110 6.37 -0.12 13.76
CA THR A 110 6.46 -1.58 13.82
C THR A 110 5.12 -2.13 14.30
N GLN A 111 4.96 -3.46 14.35
CA GLN A 111 3.78 -4.08 14.95
C GLN A 111 3.62 -3.82 16.46
N LYS A 112 4.67 -3.35 17.17
CA LYS A 112 4.67 -3.23 18.63
C LYS A 112 5.02 -1.84 19.16
N SER A 113 5.58 -0.97 18.32
CA SER A 113 6.03 0.37 18.71
C SER A 113 5.96 1.39 17.58
N VAL A 114 5.78 2.65 17.96
CA VAL A 114 5.77 3.83 17.08
C VAL A 114 6.83 4.82 17.55
N SER A 115 7.73 5.23 16.66
CA SER A 115 8.74 6.26 16.92
C SER A 115 8.38 7.57 16.22
N VAL A 116 8.39 8.66 17.00
CA VAL A 116 8.06 10.02 16.55
C VAL A 116 9.25 10.94 16.84
N ALA A 117 9.65 11.74 15.85
CA ALA A 117 10.57 12.85 16.02
C ALA A 117 9.79 14.15 16.26
N PHE A 118 10.02 14.80 17.40
CA PHE A 118 9.48 16.11 17.71
C PHE A 118 10.50 17.21 17.41
N ASP A 119 10.02 18.35 16.92
CA ASP A 119 10.83 19.54 16.67
C ASP A 119 10.57 20.58 17.78
N GLU A 120 11.61 20.98 18.51
CA GLU A 120 11.49 21.90 19.64
C GLU A 120 11.43 23.38 19.21
N SER A 121 11.33 23.68 17.91
CA SER A 121 11.47 25.05 17.40
C SER A 121 10.33 26.01 17.77
N HIS A 122 9.21 25.53 18.33
CA HIS A 122 8.04 26.35 18.64
C HIS A 122 7.47 26.25 20.06
N ASP A 123 7.56 25.10 20.74
CA ASP A 123 6.83 24.88 22.01
C ASP A 123 7.67 24.32 23.17
N CYS A 124 7.11 24.42 24.37
CA CYS A 124 7.76 24.14 25.65
C CYS A 124 8.37 22.73 25.74
N GLN A 125 9.45 22.62 26.55
CA GLN A 125 10.20 21.39 26.79
C GLN A 125 9.27 20.19 27.10
N LEU A 126 9.20 19.24 26.15
CA LEU A 126 8.32 18.08 26.20
C LEU A 126 8.75 17.05 27.26
N SER A 127 8.46 17.36 28.52
CA SER A 127 8.60 16.45 29.65
C SER A 127 7.52 15.37 29.60
N LEU A 128 7.66 14.41 28.69
CA LEU A 128 6.82 13.22 28.67
C LEU A 128 7.24 12.28 29.81
N ASP A 129 6.27 11.76 30.55
CA ASP A 129 6.48 10.85 31.67
C ASP A 129 6.15 9.41 31.29
N ARG A 130 6.90 8.47 31.88
CA ARG A 130 6.82 7.04 31.48
C ARG A 130 5.56 6.33 31.97
N GLU A 131 4.82 6.92 32.89
CA GLU A 131 3.63 6.32 33.51
C GLU A 131 2.31 6.90 32.95
N SER A 132 2.38 8.08 32.34
CA SER A 132 1.27 8.73 31.65
C SER A 132 0.83 7.96 30.40
N SER A 133 -0.45 8.11 30.06
CA SER A 133 -1.08 7.50 28.91
C SER A 133 -1.25 8.54 27.81
N TYR A 134 -0.72 8.28 26.62
CA TYR A 134 -0.73 9.21 25.49
C TYR A 134 -1.65 8.75 24.36
N ARG A 135 -2.05 9.71 23.51
CA ARG A 135 -2.75 9.52 22.24
C ARG A 135 -1.92 10.13 21.11
N LEU A 136 -1.79 9.39 20.00
CA LEU A 136 -1.31 9.92 18.73
C LEU A 136 -2.49 10.01 17.74
N LEU A 137 -2.64 11.15 17.07
CA LEU A 137 -3.62 11.38 16.00
C LEU A 137 -2.89 11.77 14.71
N LYS A 138 -3.29 11.22 13.57
CA LYS A 138 -2.69 11.53 12.26
C LYS A 138 -3.23 12.87 11.72
N LEU A 139 -2.36 13.88 11.63
CA LEU A 139 -2.71 15.25 11.20
C LEU A 139 -2.48 15.44 9.69
N ALA A 140 -3.03 16.52 9.14
CA ALA A 140 -2.84 16.91 7.74
C ALA A 140 -1.34 17.16 7.43
N ASN A 141 -0.86 16.71 6.27
CA ASN A 141 0.58 16.81 5.94
C ASN A 141 0.93 18.17 5.33
N ASP A 142 0.76 19.22 6.12
CA ASP A 142 1.00 20.63 5.77
C ASP A 142 2.46 20.89 5.31
N VAL A 143 3.42 20.04 5.70
CA VAL A 143 4.81 20.07 5.21
C VAL A 143 4.90 19.70 3.72
N THR A 144 4.05 18.79 3.23
CA THR A 144 4.00 18.39 1.81
C THR A 144 3.55 19.54 0.92
N TYR A 145 2.42 20.18 1.24
CA TYR A 145 1.93 21.37 0.52
C TYR A 145 2.95 22.51 0.54
N LYS A 146 3.56 22.79 1.70
CA LYS A 146 4.60 23.83 1.82
C LYS A 146 5.82 23.55 0.93
N ARG A 147 6.21 22.29 0.74
CA ARG A 147 7.31 21.89 -0.16
C ARG A 147 6.94 22.00 -1.64
N GLN A 148 5.75 21.57 -2.03
CA GLN A 148 5.24 21.71 -3.40
C GLN A 148 5.07 23.20 -3.77
N LYS A 149 4.44 24.00 -2.90
CA LYS A 149 4.29 25.45 -3.02
C LYS A 149 5.64 26.17 -3.15
N LYS A 150 6.65 25.78 -2.37
CA LYS A 150 8.04 26.27 -2.55
C LYS A 150 8.60 25.92 -3.93
N ALA A 151 8.48 24.66 -4.37
CA ALA A 151 9.02 24.23 -5.67
C ALA A 151 8.36 24.94 -6.86
N LEU A 152 7.03 25.15 -6.84
CA LEU A 152 6.33 25.95 -7.84
C LEU A 152 6.81 27.42 -7.85
N ILE A 153 7.04 28.01 -6.67
CA ILE A 153 7.59 29.38 -6.56
C ILE A 153 9.05 29.44 -7.07
N THR A 154 9.85 28.38 -6.89
CA THR A 154 11.20 28.28 -7.46
C THR A 154 11.17 28.08 -8.97
N LEU A 155 10.27 27.23 -9.50
CA LEU A 155 10.05 27.02 -10.94
C LEU A 155 9.72 28.35 -11.63
N ARG A 156 8.77 29.12 -11.09
CA ARG A 156 8.44 30.47 -11.58
C ARG A 156 9.65 31.42 -11.60
N LYS A 157 10.57 31.27 -10.65
CA LYS A 157 11.79 32.09 -10.54
C LYS A 157 12.99 31.49 -11.28
N TYR A 158 12.81 30.45 -12.06
CA TYR A 158 13.89 29.75 -12.76
C TYR A 158 14.22 30.44 -14.10
N HIS A 159 15.15 31.41 -14.05
CA HIS A 159 15.53 32.20 -15.21
C HIS A 159 16.65 31.54 -16.04
N SER A 160 17.61 30.90 -15.38
CA SER A 160 18.70 30.16 -16.02
C SER A 160 19.27 29.11 -15.06
N GLY A 161 19.74 27.99 -15.60
CA GLY A 161 20.39 26.92 -14.85
C GLY A 161 20.36 25.58 -15.60
N PRO A 162 20.87 24.48 -15.01
CA PRO A 162 20.95 23.17 -15.66
C PRO A 162 19.61 22.65 -16.20
N ALA A 163 18.49 22.98 -15.54
CA ALA A 163 17.16 22.52 -15.93
C ALA A 163 16.47 23.40 -16.99
N SER A 164 17.09 24.47 -17.50
CA SER A 164 16.42 25.40 -18.43
C SER A 164 15.88 24.72 -19.69
N SER A 165 16.69 23.95 -20.41
CA SER A 165 16.26 23.21 -21.61
C SER A 165 15.18 22.17 -21.29
N LEU A 166 15.27 21.52 -20.12
CA LEU A 166 14.26 20.59 -19.65
C LEU A 166 12.92 21.29 -19.37
N ILE A 167 12.92 22.46 -18.74
CA ILE A 167 11.72 23.27 -18.51
C ILE A 167 11.08 23.69 -19.84
N GLU A 168 11.87 24.11 -20.84
CA GLU A 168 11.33 24.48 -22.15
C GLU A 168 10.62 23.31 -22.87
N VAL A 169 11.18 22.11 -22.79
CA VAL A 169 10.56 20.89 -23.35
C VAL A 169 9.32 20.46 -22.55
N LEU A 170 9.36 20.52 -21.21
CA LEU A 170 8.24 20.16 -20.34
C LEU A 170 7.04 21.13 -20.41
N PHE A 171 7.20 22.30 -21.03
CA PHE A 171 6.14 23.29 -21.26
C PHE A 171 5.85 23.56 -22.75
N GLY A 172 6.26 22.66 -23.65
CA GLY A 172 5.96 22.75 -25.09
C GLY A 172 6.58 23.96 -25.80
N ALA A 173 7.52 24.66 -25.17
CA ALA A 173 8.12 25.88 -25.70
C ALA A 173 9.30 25.61 -26.63
N SER A 174 9.98 24.48 -26.43
CA SER A 174 11.03 23.91 -27.29
C SER A 174 10.72 22.44 -27.52
N ALA A 175 11.00 21.92 -28.72
CA ALA A 175 10.85 20.49 -28.99
C ALA A 175 11.96 19.67 -28.29
N PRO A 176 11.71 18.39 -27.91
CA PRO A 176 12.76 17.47 -27.49
C PRO A 176 13.90 17.42 -28.52
N SER A 177 15.16 17.52 -28.05
CA SER A 177 16.32 17.53 -28.95
C SER A 177 16.47 16.22 -29.72
N PRO A 178 17.15 16.23 -30.88
CA PRO A 178 17.59 15.00 -31.54
C PRO A 178 18.38 14.10 -30.59
N ALA A 179 17.97 12.84 -30.54
CA ALA A 179 18.59 11.79 -29.73
C ALA A 179 20.08 11.64 -30.07
N SER A 180 20.89 11.40 -29.05
CA SER A 180 22.34 11.22 -29.19
C SER A 180 22.65 9.80 -29.65
N GLU A 181 23.58 9.66 -30.60
CA GLU A 181 24.11 8.33 -30.97
C GLU A 181 24.78 7.67 -29.75
N ILE A 182 24.49 6.38 -29.53
CA ILE A 182 25.12 5.59 -28.48
C ILE A 182 25.89 4.44 -29.13
N GLY A 183 27.11 4.20 -28.67
CA GLY A 183 27.84 2.97 -28.96
C GLY A 183 27.16 1.70 -28.40
N PRO A 184 27.71 0.52 -28.67
CA PRO A 184 27.12 -0.75 -28.24
C PRO A 184 27.06 -0.87 -26.71
N LEU A 185 25.86 -0.86 -26.14
CA LEU A 185 25.63 -1.00 -24.70
C LEU A 185 25.81 -2.44 -24.23
N THR A 186 26.65 -2.63 -23.21
CA THR A 186 26.74 -3.88 -22.45
C THR A 186 25.80 -3.79 -21.24
N PHE A 187 24.63 -4.41 -21.35
CA PHE A 187 23.61 -4.47 -20.28
C PHE A 187 24.15 -5.13 -19.00
N CYS A 188 23.73 -4.66 -17.83
CA CYS A 188 24.02 -5.32 -16.55
C CYS A 188 23.18 -6.58 -16.39
N ASN A 189 21.88 -6.49 -16.68
CA ASN A 189 21.00 -7.65 -16.73
C ASN A 189 20.93 -8.24 -18.15
N ALA A 190 21.44 -9.45 -18.33
CA ALA A 190 21.35 -10.19 -19.59
C ALA A 190 19.90 -10.58 -19.96
N SER A 191 19.04 -10.82 -18.95
CA SER A 191 17.68 -11.38 -19.11
C SER A 191 16.60 -10.40 -19.59
N LEU A 192 16.96 -9.14 -19.89
CA LEU A 192 15.99 -8.16 -20.40
C LEU A 192 15.46 -8.55 -21.78
N ASP A 193 14.17 -8.35 -22.05
CA ASP A 193 13.60 -8.56 -23.38
C ASP A 193 13.91 -7.42 -24.37
N ALA A 194 13.42 -7.54 -25.61
CA ALA A 194 13.62 -6.55 -26.66
C ALA A 194 13.01 -5.18 -26.33
N SER A 195 11.81 -5.12 -25.73
CA SER A 195 11.14 -3.86 -25.38
C SER A 195 11.88 -3.14 -24.24
N GLN A 196 12.35 -3.89 -23.24
CA GLN A 196 13.18 -3.37 -22.16
C GLN A 196 14.54 -2.88 -22.68
N LYS A 197 15.19 -3.65 -23.57
CA LYS A 197 16.47 -3.26 -24.21
C LYS A 197 16.33 -2.04 -25.12
N GLU A 198 15.20 -1.85 -25.81
CA GLU A 198 14.92 -0.62 -26.56
C GLU A 198 14.68 0.56 -25.62
N ALA A 199 13.82 0.41 -24.61
CA ALA A 199 13.51 1.47 -23.64
C ALA A 199 14.77 1.98 -22.92
N VAL A 200 15.71 1.10 -22.55
CA VAL A 200 17.00 1.48 -21.98
C VAL A 200 17.85 2.29 -22.97
N LYS A 201 18.02 1.80 -24.22
CA LYS A 201 18.75 2.54 -25.28
C LYS A 201 18.15 3.92 -25.52
N PHE A 202 16.83 3.97 -25.67
CA PHE A 202 16.08 5.19 -25.91
C PHE A 202 16.26 6.19 -24.74
N ALA A 203 16.03 5.76 -23.50
CA ALA A 203 16.17 6.61 -22.32
C ALA A 203 17.59 7.14 -22.12
N LEU A 204 18.61 6.40 -22.54
CA LEU A 204 20.00 6.87 -22.55
C LEU A 204 20.26 7.90 -23.66
N SER A 205 19.67 7.73 -24.86
CA SER A 205 19.93 8.61 -26.03
C SER A 205 19.32 10.01 -25.91
N GLN A 206 18.18 10.15 -25.22
CA GLN A 206 17.50 11.45 -25.07
C GLN A 206 18.35 12.43 -24.26
N LYS A 207 18.27 13.72 -24.58
CA LYS A 207 19.06 14.76 -23.91
C LYS A 207 18.31 15.35 -22.71
N GLU A 208 17.08 15.79 -22.93
CA GLU A 208 16.24 16.42 -21.89
C GLU A 208 15.30 15.41 -21.23
N LEU A 209 14.44 14.75 -22.00
CA LEU A 209 13.29 13.99 -21.51
C LEU A 209 13.21 12.59 -22.14
N ALA A 210 13.05 11.57 -21.29
CA ALA A 210 12.56 10.25 -21.70
C ALA A 210 11.43 9.77 -20.79
N VAL A 211 10.49 9.01 -21.34
CA VAL A 211 9.36 8.41 -20.62
C VAL A 211 9.31 6.91 -20.90
N ILE A 212 9.27 6.09 -19.84
CA ILE A 212 9.11 4.63 -19.91
C ILE A 212 7.71 4.28 -19.40
N HIS A 213 6.81 3.94 -20.32
CA HIS A 213 5.50 3.41 -19.98
C HIS A 213 5.64 1.91 -19.68
N GLY A 214 5.39 1.53 -18.43
CA GLY A 214 5.54 0.16 -17.95
C GLY A 214 4.22 -0.45 -17.45
N PRO A 215 3.41 -1.04 -18.35
CA PRO A 215 2.18 -1.77 -18.02
C PRO A 215 2.36 -2.88 -16.95
N PRO A 216 1.27 -3.41 -16.38
CA PRO A 216 1.33 -4.42 -15.32
C PRO A 216 2.17 -5.65 -15.67
N GLY A 217 3.08 -6.04 -14.78
CA GLY A 217 3.95 -7.20 -14.97
C GLY A 217 5.11 -7.03 -15.95
N THR A 218 5.26 -5.88 -16.63
CA THR A 218 6.26 -5.69 -17.72
C THR A 218 7.71 -5.46 -17.26
N GLY A 219 8.00 -5.54 -15.96
CA GLY A 219 9.35 -5.32 -15.43
C GLY A 219 9.82 -3.86 -15.42
N LYS A 220 8.90 -2.88 -15.46
CA LYS A 220 9.16 -1.42 -15.36
C LYS A 220 10.34 -1.05 -14.45
N THR A 221 10.27 -1.36 -13.16
CA THR A 221 11.32 -1.02 -12.18
C THR A 221 12.64 -1.76 -12.45
N THR A 222 12.62 -2.95 -13.06
CA THR A 222 13.84 -3.64 -13.53
C THR A 222 14.50 -2.87 -14.69
N THR A 223 13.69 -2.32 -15.61
CA THR A 223 14.14 -1.48 -16.73
C THR A 223 14.71 -0.15 -16.22
N VAL A 224 14.03 0.49 -15.26
CA VAL A 224 14.49 1.71 -14.59
C VAL A 224 15.83 1.50 -13.88
N VAL A 225 15.99 0.37 -13.18
CA VAL A 225 17.26 -0.01 -12.55
C VAL A 225 18.38 -0.18 -13.59
N GLU A 226 18.13 -0.83 -14.72
CA GLU A 226 19.13 -0.92 -15.80
C GLU A 226 19.51 0.47 -16.34
N VAL A 227 18.57 1.39 -16.56
CA VAL A 227 18.87 2.78 -16.96
C VAL A 227 19.78 3.46 -15.93
N ILE A 228 19.47 3.35 -14.63
CA ILE A 228 20.28 3.92 -13.55
C ILE A 228 21.71 3.32 -13.58
N LEU A 229 21.84 2.00 -13.74
CA LEU A 229 23.14 1.33 -13.80
C LEU A 229 23.98 1.79 -15.01
N GLN A 230 23.36 2.02 -16.17
CA GLN A 230 24.06 2.51 -17.36
C GLN A 230 24.46 4.00 -17.24
N VAL A 231 23.64 4.83 -16.58
CA VAL A 231 24.01 6.22 -16.26
C VAL A 231 25.16 6.27 -15.26
N VAL A 232 25.16 5.45 -14.21
CA VAL A 232 26.26 5.34 -13.25
C VAL A 232 27.54 4.79 -13.90
N LYS A 233 27.43 3.83 -14.84
CA LYS A 233 28.58 3.37 -15.67
C LYS A 233 29.22 4.48 -16.50
N GLN A 234 28.47 5.54 -16.85
CA GLN A 234 29.00 6.72 -17.55
C GLN A 234 29.66 7.73 -16.60
N GLY A 235 29.71 7.44 -15.29
CA GLY A 235 30.28 8.32 -14.26
C GLY A 235 29.32 9.45 -13.80
N LEU A 236 28.07 9.43 -14.26
CA LEU A 236 27.07 10.48 -14.01
C LEU A 236 26.35 10.26 -12.67
N LYS A 237 25.96 11.35 -12.00
CA LYS A 237 25.27 11.32 -10.70
C LYS A 237 23.75 11.33 -10.85
N VAL A 238 23.08 10.44 -10.14
CA VAL A 238 21.63 10.19 -10.28
C VAL A 238 20.86 10.56 -9.01
N LEU A 239 19.79 11.34 -9.19
CA LEU A 239 18.74 11.55 -8.17
C LEU A 239 17.52 10.70 -8.55
N CYS A 240 17.27 9.63 -7.81
CA CYS A 240 16.15 8.73 -8.06
C CYS A 240 15.01 8.98 -7.06
N CYS A 241 13.80 9.17 -7.58
CA CYS A 241 12.63 9.58 -6.83
C CYS A 241 11.40 8.73 -7.17
N ALA A 242 10.41 8.77 -6.28
CA ALA A 242 9.05 8.26 -6.50
C ALA A 242 8.07 8.98 -5.55
N PRO A 243 6.75 8.97 -5.82
CA PRO A 243 5.77 9.59 -4.92
C PRO A 243 5.65 8.87 -3.56
N SER A 244 5.75 7.54 -3.52
CA SER A 244 5.54 6.74 -2.30
C SER A 244 6.84 6.13 -1.75
N ASN A 245 6.93 5.99 -0.43
CA ASN A 245 8.08 5.32 0.21
C ASN A 245 8.29 3.89 -0.29
N ILE A 246 7.21 3.15 -0.58
CA ILE A 246 7.29 1.74 -1.02
C ILE A 246 7.95 1.64 -2.41
N ALA A 247 7.68 2.59 -3.32
CA ALA A 247 8.32 2.64 -4.63
C ALA A 247 9.82 2.97 -4.52
N VAL A 248 10.21 3.91 -3.65
CA VAL A 248 11.64 4.19 -3.39
C VAL A 248 12.33 2.99 -2.74
N ASP A 249 11.67 2.33 -1.79
CA ASP A 249 12.21 1.16 -1.09
C ASP A 249 12.41 -0.04 -2.05
N ASN A 250 11.52 -0.25 -3.04
CA ASN A 250 11.72 -1.21 -4.14
C ASN A 250 13.00 -0.90 -4.95
N LEU A 251 13.24 0.37 -5.28
CA LEU A 251 14.41 0.80 -6.04
C LEU A 251 15.72 0.60 -5.25
N VAL A 252 15.71 0.93 -3.95
CA VAL A 252 16.84 0.65 -3.04
C VAL A 252 17.15 -0.84 -3.01
N GLU A 253 16.14 -1.70 -2.86
CA GLU A 253 16.31 -3.15 -2.79
C GLU A 253 16.98 -3.74 -4.05
N ARG A 254 16.55 -3.31 -5.25
CA ARG A 254 17.14 -3.77 -6.52
C ARG A 254 18.55 -3.20 -6.76
N LEU A 255 18.81 -1.93 -6.43
CA LEU A 255 20.14 -1.34 -6.59
C LEU A 255 21.17 -1.88 -5.58
N ALA A 256 20.73 -2.26 -4.38
CA ALA A 256 21.54 -2.92 -3.36
C ALA A 256 22.02 -4.31 -3.84
N GLN A 257 21.13 -5.08 -4.46
CA GLN A 257 21.48 -6.37 -5.11
C GLN A 257 22.56 -6.19 -6.19
N CYS A 258 22.51 -5.07 -6.92
CA CYS A 258 23.53 -4.67 -7.92
C CYS A 258 24.80 -4.05 -7.32
N LYS A 259 24.98 -4.07 -5.99
CA LYS A 259 26.16 -3.57 -5.24
C LYS A 259 26.55 -2.11 -5.55
N GLN A 260 25.57 -1.26 -5.86
CA GLN A 260 25.81 0.15 -6.17
C GLN A 260 26.02 1.00 -4.90
N ARG A 261 26.76 2.12 -5.03
CA ARG A 261 26.92 3.10 -3.95
C ARG A 261 25.67 3.96 -3.85
N ILE A 262 24.69 3.50 -3.08
CA ILE A 262 23.37 4.13 -2.94
C ILE A 262 23.12 4.68 -1.54
N LEU A 263 22.39 5.80 -1.48
CA LEU A 263 22.00 6.49 -0.24
C LEU A 263 20.51 6.84 -0.25
N ARG A 264 19.74 6.30 0.70
CA ARG A 264 18.30 6.56 0.87
C ARG A 264 18.08 7.70 1.88
N LEU A 265 17.52 8.81 1.41
CA LEU A 265 17.15 9.95 2.22
C LEU A 265 15.76 9.74 2.85
N GLY A 266 15.70 9.94 4.16
CA GLY A 266 14.51 9.67 4.97
C GLY A 266 14.34 8.19 5.33
N HIS A 267 13.40 7.93 6.22
CA HIS A 267 13.18 6.62 6.82
C HIS A 267 12.43 5.68 5.86
N PRO A 268 12.88 4.42 5.68
CA PRO A 268 12.12 3.41 4.95
C PRO A 268 10.73 3.17 5.52
N ALA A 269 9.80 2.74 4.66
CA ALA A 269 8.53 2.14 5.08
C ALA A 269 8.67 0.62 5.26
N ARG A 270 9.56 -0.04 4.50
CA ARG A 270 9.90 -1.46 4.72
C ARG A 270 10.89 -1.62 5.86
N LEU A 271 10.64 -2.60 6.74
CA LEU A 271 11.54 -2.95 7.84
C LEU A 271 12.67 -3.93 7.44
N LEU A 272 12.86 -4.18 6.14
CA LEU A 272 13.91 -5.07 5.63
C LEU A 272 15.31 -4.50 5.93
N GLU A 273 16.19 -5.33 6.48
CA GLU A 273 17.52 -4.89 6.90
C GLU A 273 18.37 -4.37 5.73
N SER A 274 18.29 -5.05 4.57
CA SER A 274 18.93 -4.64 3.31
C SER A 274 18.62 -3.19 2.93
N ILE A 275 17.37 -2.75 3.12
CA ILE A 275 16.92 -1.39 2.81
C ILE A 275 17.33 -0.42 3.94
N GLN A 276 17.23 -0.85 5.20
CA GLN A 276 17.63 -0.02 6.34
C GLN A 276 19.12 0.34 6.32
N GLN A 277 20.00 -0.59 5.94
CA GLN A 277 21.44 -0.33 5.84
C GLN A 277 21.77 0.85 4.90
N HIS A 278 20.99 1.09 3.84
CA HIS A 278 21.20 2.20 2.90
C HIS A 278 20.55 3.52 3.34
N SER A 279 19.81 3.56 4.45
CA SER A 279 19.23 4.80 4.98
C SER A 279 20.31 5.76 5.48
N LEU A 280 20.08 7.07 5.34
CA LEU A 280 21.00 8.12 5.79
C LEU A 280 21.42 7.92 7.25
N ASP A 281 20.47 7.66 8.14
CA ASP A 281 20.67 7.34 9.55
C ASP A 281 21.66 6.19 9.77
N ALA A 282 21.53 5.09 9.02
CA ALA A 282 22.37 3.90 9.13
C ALA A 282 23.72 4.02 8.42
N VAL A 283 23.84 4.92 7.43
CA VAL A 283 25.14 5.28 6.83
C VAL A 283 25.92 6.18 7.78
N LEU A 284 25.29 7.24 8.32
CA LEU A 284 25.89 8.13 9.31
C LEU A 284 26.34 7.37 10.56
N ALA A 285 25.52 6.45 11.08
CA ALA A 285 25.84 5.62 12.24
C ALA A 285 26.99 4.60 12.01
N ARG A 286 27.48 4.45 10.77
CA ARG A 286 28.63 3.60 10.39
C ARG A 286 29.83 4.40 9.87
N SER A 287 29.73 5.72 9.79
CA SER A 287 30.85 6.60 9.43
C SER A 287 31.90 6.67 10.54
N ASP A 288 33.15 7.03 10.23
CA ASP A 288 34.19 7.20 11.25
C ASP A 288 33.85 8.31 12.26
N ASN A 289 33.09 9.31 11.82
CA ASN A 289 32.54 10.39 12.66
C ASN A 289 31.41 9.93 13.62
N ALA A 290 30.89 8.70 13.47
CA ALA A 290 29.73 8.21 14.24
C ALA A 290 29.98 8.16 15.75
N GLN A 291 31.21 7.90 16.19
CA GLN A 291 31.54 7.87 17.63
C GLN A 291 31.37 9.26 18.26
N ILE A 292 31.92 10.30 17.61
CA ILE A 292 31.81 11.70 18.04
C ILE A 292 30.34 12.13 18.09
N VAL A 293 29.56 11.83 17.04
CA VAL A 293 28.13 12.12 16.99
C VAL A 293 27.35 11.38 18.08
N ALA A 294 27.70 10.11 18.36
CA ALA A 294 27.08 9.33 19.42
C ALA A 294 27.41 9.87 20.82
N ASP A 295 28.62 10.36 21.05
CA ASP A 295 29.03 10.93 22.34
C ASP A 295 28.37 12.30 22.59
N ILE A 296 28.32 13.19 21.60
CA ILE A 296 27.58 14.46 21.71
C ILE A 296 26.08 14.20 22.02
N ARG A 297 25.48 13.17 21.40
CA ARG A 297 24.10 12.75 21.72
C ARG A 297 23.96 12.21 23.16
N LYS A 298 24.91 11.42 23.67
CA LYS A 298 24.93 10.97 25.08
C LYS A 298 25.03 12.15 26.04
N ASP A 299 25.81 13.18 25.72
CA ASP A 299 25.99 14.34 26.58
C ASP A 299 24.73 15.22 26.60
N ILE A 300 24.07 15.42 25.45
CA ILE A 300 22.74 16.04 25.39
C ILE A 300 21.73 15.24 26.24
N ASP A 301 21.62 13.92 26.04
CA ASP A 301 20.71 13.06 26.81
C ASP A 301 21.02 13.11 28.33
N GLN A 302 22.29 13.15 28.73
CA GLN A 302 22.71 13.34 30.14
C GLN A 302 22.29 14.70 30.70
N VAL A 303 22.48 15.80 29.97
CA VAL A 303 22.07 17.14 30.42
C VAL A 303 20.54 17.23 30.53
N PHE A 304 19.79 16.56 29.65
CA PHE A 304 18.33 16.42 29.78
C PHE A 304 17.93 15.71 31.09
N VAL A 305 18.60 14.60 31.45
CA VAL A 305 18.34 13.88 32.71
C VAL A 305 18.70 14.72 33.95
N LYS A 306 19.80 15.50 33.89
CA LYS A 306 20.19 16.44 34.96
C LYS A 306 19.13 17.54 35.13
N ASN A 307 18.69 18.15 34.04
CA ASN A 307 17.68 19.22 34.02
C ASN A 307 16.34 18.79 34.65
N LYS A 308 15.95 17.51 34.60
CA LYS A 308 14.72 17.01 35.26
C LYS A 308 14.78 16.99 36.79
N LYS A 309 15.94 17.20 37.41
CA LYS A 309 16.13 17.20 38.88
C LYS A 309 16.29 18.59 39.51
N ILE A 310 16.54 19.62 38.72
CA ILE A 310 16.99 20.93 39.21
C ILE A 310 15.83 21.91 39.24
N GLN A 311 15.67 22.63 40.34
CA GLN A 311 14.58 23.62 40.50
C GLN A 311 15.01 25.04 40.14
N GLU A 312 16.27 25.42 40.39
CA GLU A 312 16.74 26.81 40.28
C GLU A 312 16.70 27.42 38.87
N LYS A 313 16.30 28.69 38.81
CA LYS A 313 16.09 29.43 37.56
C LYS A 313 17.39 29.81 36.86
N GLN A 314 18.47 30.01 37.60
CA GLN A 314 19.76 30.47 37.07
C GLN A 314 20.57 29.29 36.49
N GLU A 315 20.64 28.16 37.20
CA GLU A 315 21.23 26.92 36.66
C GLU A 315 20.52 26.46 35.38
N LYS A 316 19.18 26.51 35.35
CA LYS A 316 18.37 26.24 34.14
C LYS A 316 18.74 27.11 32.94
N SER A 317 19.26 28.33 33.16
CA SER A 317 19.75 29.18 32.08
C SER A 317 21.06 28.64 31.51
N ASN A 318 21.97 28.18 32.37
CA ASN A 318 23.28 27.64 31.98
C ASN A 318 23.14 26.30 31.24
N PHE A 319 22.29 25.39 31.70
CA PHE A 319 22.00 24.15 30.96
C PHE A 319 21.35 24.43 29.60
N ARG A 320 20.58 25.52 29.46
CA ARG A 320 20.00 25.93 28.17
C ARG A 320 21.04 26.51 27.20
N SER A 321 22.10 27.18 27.66
CA SER A 321 23.22 27.56 26.78
C SER A 321 24.12 26.38 26.44
N GLU A 322 24.34 25.45 27.38
CA GLU A 322 25.08 24.20 27.15
C GLU A 322 24.39 23.31 26.09
N ILE A 323 23.10 23.01 26.24
CA ILE A 323 22.32 22.26 25.23
C ILE A 323 22.34 22.96 23.87
N LYS A 324 22.28 24.30 23.81
CA LYS A 324 22.37 25.05 22.55
C LYS A 324 23.75 24.92 21.89
N LEU A 325 24.83 24.91 22.66
CA LEU A 325 26.18 24.71 22.16
C LEU A 325 26.38 23.29 21.62
N LEU A 326 26.01 22.27 22.42
CA LEU A 326 26.09 20.87 22.03
C LEU A 326 25.24 20.56 20.79
N ARG A 327 24.03 21.11 20.69
CA ARG A 327 23.17 20.98 19.49
C ARG A 327 23.75 21.70 18.27
N LYS A 328 24.44 22.82 18.45
CA LYS A 328 25.13 23.50 17.34
C LYS A 328 26.27 22.63 16.82
N GLU A 329 27.14 22.12 17.70
CA GLU A 329 28.23 21.22 17.28
C GLU A 329 27.67 19.95 16.65
N LEU A 330 26.68 19.30 17.27
CA LEU A 330 26.01 18.12 16.71
C LEU A 330 25.56 18.36 15.27
N LYS A 331 24.88 19.49 15.01
CA LYS A 331 24.43 19.86 13.67
C LYS A 331 25.59 20.07 12.71
N GLU A 332 26.66 20.78 13.12
CA GLU A 332 27.82 21.04 12.25
C GLU A 332 28.57 19.75 11.90
N ARG A 333 28.71 18.81 12.85
CA ARG A 333 29.28 17.46 12.62
C ARG A 333 28.37 16.60 11.73
N GLU A 334 27.07 16.60 11.98
CA GLU A 334 26.09 15.86 11.18
C GLU A 334 26.02 16.40 9.74
N GLU A 335 25.99 17.72 9.52
CA GLU A 335 25.96 18.32 8.18
C GLU A 335 27.25 18.04 7.39
N ALA A 336 28.42 17.96 8.05
CA ALA A 336 29.66 17.50 7.41
C ALA A 336 29.60 16.01 7.00
N ALA A 337 29.22 15.12 7.91
CA ALA A 337 29.13 13.68 7.63
C ALA A 337 28.01 13.34 6.60
N MET A 338 26.93 14.14 6.57
CA MET A 338 25.89 14.05 5.54
C MET A 338 26.43 14.45 4.16
N LEU A 339 27.21 15.53 4.07
CA LEU A 339 27.82 15.95 2.80
C LEU A 339 28.78 14.88 2.25
N GLU A 340 29.61 14.29 3.12
CA GLU A 340 30.50 13.18 2.77
C GLU A 340 29.70 11.96 2.26
N SER A 341 28.62 11.60 2.96
CA SER A 341 27.72 10.50 2.56
C SER A 341 27.02 10.78 1.21
N LEU A 342 26.55 12.01 0.99
CA LEU A 342 25.90 12.45 -0.25
C LEU A 342 26.86 12.48 -1.45
N THR A 343 28.11 12.88 -1.22
CA THR A 343 29.12 13.02 -2.28
C THR A 343 29.71 11.67 -2.70
N SER A 344 29.84 10.74 -1.75
CA SER A 344 30.36 9.38 -1.99
C SER A 344 29.36 8.44 -2.66
N ALA A 345 28.05 8.73 -2.58
CA ALA A 345 27.00 8.01 -3.29
C ALA A 345 26.94 8.37 -4.78
N ASP A 346 26.63 7.40 -5.64
CA ASP A 346 26.40 7.59 -7.09
C ASP A 346 24.91 7.72 -7.42
N VAL A 347 24.06 7.07 -6.62
CA VAL A 347 22.60 7.23 -6.68
C VAL A 347 22.08 7.68 -5.31
N VAL A 348 21.41 8.83 -5.27
CA VAL A 348 20.69 9.31 -4.10
C VAL A 348 19.20 9.03 -4.30
N LEU A 349 18.56 8.37 -3.34
CA LEU A 349 17.18 7.92 -3.42
C LEU A 349 16.29 8.63 -2.40
N ALA A 350 15.19 9.23 -2.83
CA ALA A 350 14.26 9.97 -1.97
C ALA A 350 12.81 9.80 -2.44
N THR A 351 11.82 10.18 -1.64
CA THR A 351 10.50 10.50 -2.20
C THR A 351 10.55 11.87 -2.91
N ASN A 352 9.61 12.16 -3.81
CA ASN A 352 9.50 13.48 -4.45
C ASN A 352 9.53 14.62 -3.41
N THR A 353 8.80 14.48 -2.31
CA THR A 353 8.78 15.44 -1.19
C THR A 353 10.02 15.37 -0.30
N GLY A 354 10.74 14.25 -0.28
CA GLY A 354 12.01 14.06 0.41
C GLY A 354 13.19 14.75 -0.29
N ALA A 355 13.16 14.85 -1.61
CA ALA A 355 14.14 15.56 -2.45
C ALA A 355 14.06 17.10 -2.35
N SER A 356 13.45 17.62 -1.29
CA SER A 356 13.25 19.06 -1.07
C SER A 356 14.56 19.83 -0.87
N PRO A 357 14.67 21.08 -1.37
CA PRO A 357 15.79 21.97 -1.07
C PRO A 357 15.89 22.39 0.41
N ASP A 358 14.87 22.12 1.24
CA ASP A 358 14.97 22.27 2.70
C ASP A 358 15.69 21.07 3.38
N GLY A 359 15.84 19.94 2.67
CA GLY A 359 16.35 18.66 3.18
C GLY A 359 17.86 18.48 3.01
N PRO A 360 18.38 17.23 3.13
CA PRO A 360 19.82 16.94 3.03
C PRO A 360 20.46 17.42 1.71
N LEU A 361 19.69 17.44 0.61
CA LEU A 361 20.16 17.89 -0.71
C LEU A 361 20.60 19.37 -0.75
N LYS A 362 20.29 20.18 0.27
CA LYS A 362 20.79 21.56 0.41
C LYS A 362 22.32 21.64 0.58
N LEU A 363 22.95 20.54 0.98
CA LEU A 363 24.39 20.47 1.27
C LEU A 363 25.22 20.27 -0.01
N LEU A 364 24.61 19.71 -1.05
CA LEU A 364 25.23 19.52 -2.36
C LEU A 364 25.18 20.83 -3.17
N PRO A 365 26.18 21.08 -4.04
CA PRO A 365 26.15 22.23 -4.93
C PRO A 365 25.01 22.11 -5.96
N ASP A 366 24.50 23.24 -6.44
CA ASP A 366 23.54 23.23 -7.53
C ASP A 366 24.16 22.68 -8.82
N GLY A 367 23.39 21.88 -9.56
CA GLY A 367 23.87 21.13 -10.73
C GLY A 367 24.65 19.85 -10.42
N TYR A 368 24.71 19.39 -9.15
CA TYR A 368 25.39 18.13 -8.78
C TYR A 368 24.82 16.87 -9.45
N PHE A 369 23.54 16.85 -9.82
CA PHE A 369 22.91 15.69 -10.46
C PHE A 369 22.77 15.87 -11.98
N ASP A 370 23.19 14.86 -12.73
CA ASP A 370 23.07 14.82 -14.18
C ASP A 370 21.66 14.43 -14.63
N VAL A 371 21.09 13.43 -13.95
CA VAL A 371 19.83 12.78 -14.32
C VAL A 371 18.93 12.65 -13.08
N VAL A 372 17.68 13.11 -13.23
CA VAL A 372 16.58 12.80 -12.31
C VAL A 372 15.78 11.63 -12.87
N VAL A 373 15.55 10.60 -12.05
CA VAL A 373 14.68 9.47 -12.39
C VAL A 373 13.46 9.51 -11.48
N ILE A 374 12.24 9.41 -12.03
CA ILE A 374 11.01 9.35 -11.25
C ILE A 374 10.23 8.09 -11.62
N ASP A 375 10.25 7.07 -10.77
CA ASP A 375 9.38 5.89 -10.90
C ASP A 375 8.00 6.16 -10.27
N GLU A 376 6.97 5.46 -10.76
CA GLU A 376 5.56 5.74 -10.50
C GLU A 376 5.13 7.21 -10.73
N CYS A 377 5.75 7.90 -11.70
CA CYS A 377 5.47 9.29 -12.04
C CYS A 377 4.01 9.55 -12.45
N ALA A 378 3.32 8.55 -13.01
CA ALA A 378 1.89 8.60 -13.33
C ALA A 378 0.98 8.84 -12.11
N GLN A 379 1.49 8.58 -10.89
CA GLN A 379 0.76 8.71 -9.64
C GLN A 379 1.19 9.92 -8.81
N ALA A 380 2.16 10.68 -9.33
CA ALA A 380 2.66 11.88 -8.69
C ALA A 380 1.91 13.11 -9.21
N LEU A 381 1.37 13.92 -8.29
CA LEU A 381 0.93 15.28 -8.60
C LEU A 381 2.08 16.01 -9.31
N GLU A 382 1.81 16.71 -10.42
CA GLU A 382 2.87 17.37 -11.21
C GLU A 382 3.69 18.35 -10.34
N ALA A 383 3.03 19.10 -9.45
CA ALA A 383 3.68 19.98 -8.48
C ALA A 383 4.67 19.28 -7.52
N SER A 384 4.56 17.95 -7.33
CA SER A 384 5.53 17.15 -6.58
C SER A 384 6.75 16.76 -7.42
N CYS A 385 6.57 16.47 -8.72
CA CYS A 385 7.66 16.14 -9.64
C CYS A 385 8.61 17.33 -9.84
N TRP A 386 8.07 18.56 -9.80
CA TRP A 386 8.87 19.79 -9.85
C TRP A 386 9.82 19.99 -8.65
N ILE A 387 9.73 19.18 -7.58
CA ILE A 387 10.70 19.20 -6.48
C ILE A 387 12.06 18.63 -6.93
N PRO A 388 12.19 17.36 -7.39
CA PRO A 388 13.45 16.85 -7.92
C PRO A 388 13.82 17.36 -9.32
N LEU A 389 12.87 17.61 -10.23
CA LEU A 389 13.18 17.94 -11.64
C LEU A 389 14.11 19.16 -11.80
N LEU A 390 13.99 20.16 -10.91
CA LEU A 390 14.82 21.38 -10.95
C LEU A 390 16.30 21.15 -10.55
N LYS A 391 16.68 19.94 -10.14
CA LYS A 391 18.04 19.60 -9.68
C LYS A 391 18.92 18.93 -10.74
N ALA A 392 18.41 18.64 -11.94
CA ALA A 392 19.18 18.03 -13.03
C ALA A 392 18.85 18.63 -14.40
N ARG A 393 19.70 18.31 -15.39
CA ARG A 393 19.56 18.72 -16.80
C ARG A 393 18.69 17.77 -17.64
N LYS A 394 18.57 16.51 -17.19
CA LYS A 394 17.84 15.44 -17.85
C LYS A 394 16.88 14.77 -16.88
N CYS A 395 15.72 14.34 -17.35
CA CYS A 395 14.86 13.43 -16.59
C CYS A 395 14.46 12.16 -17.36
N VAL A 396 14.25 11.09 -16.59
CA VAL A 396 13.64 9.84 -17.04
C VAL A 396 12.42 9.59 -16.16
N LEU A 397 11.23 9.70 -16.73
CA LEU A 397 9.97 9.41 -16.04
C LEU A 397 9.58 7.96 -16.33
N ALA A 398 9.13 7.23 -15.32
CA ALA A 398 8.59 5.89 -15.46
C ALA A 398 7.27 5.76 -14.69
N GLY A 399 6.33 5.00 -15.24
CA GLY A 399 5.01 4.80 -14.61
C GLY A 399 4.04 4.10 -15.54
N ASP A 400 2.76 4.24 -15.24
CA ASP A 400 1.66 3.80 -16.11
C ASP A 400 0.41 4.66 -15.86
N HIS A 401 0.06 5.51 -16.83
CA HIS A 401 -1.12 6.38 -16.75
C HIS A 401 -2.45 5.65 -16.97
N LYS A 402 -2.43 4.35 -17.27
CA LYS A 402 -3.63 3.49 -17.27
C LYS A 402 -3.88 2.84 -15.90
N GLN A 403 -2.97 2.98 -14.94
CA GLN A 403 -3.16 2.61 -13.53
C GLN A 403 -3.56 3.85 -12.70
N LEU A 404 -3.72 3.68 -11.38
CA LEU A 404 -4.27 4.71 -10.48
C LEU A 404 -3.57 6.08 -10.61
N PRO A 405 -4.33 7.18 -10.82
CA PRO A 405 -3.81 8.55 -10.83
C PRO A 405 -3.41 9.01 -9.39
N PRO A 406 -2.91 10.23 -9.20
CA PRO A 406 -2.70 10.78 -7.87
C PRO A 406 -4.03 10.84 -7.09
N THR A 407 -4.05 10.31 -5.86
CA THR A 407 -5.20 10.41 -4.95
C THR A 407 -5.40 11.87 -4.51
N ILE A 408 -6.64 12.38 -4.63
CA ILE A 408 -7.01 13.77 -4.38
C ILE A 408 -8.35 13.79 -3.63
N VAL A 409 -8.44 14.54 -2.53
CA VAL A 409 -9.65 14.68 -1.68
C VAL A 409 -10.64 15.66 -2.32
N SER A 410 -10.15 16.78 -2.83
CA SER A 410 -10.94 17.82 -3.46
C SER A 410 -11.33 17.43 -4.89
N HIS A 411 -12.49 16.79 -5.05
CA HIS A 411 -13.06 16.48 -6.37
C HIS A 411 -13.12 17.71 -7.31
N LYS A 412 -13.29 18.92 -6.74
CA LYS A 412 -13.20 20.19 -7.47
C LYS A 412 -11.80 20.43 -8.04
N ALA A 413 -10.73 20.21 -7.25
CA ALA A 413 -9.36 20.36 -7.72
C ALA A 413 -8.98 19.25 -8.72
N ALA A 414 -9.44 18.01 -8.50
CA ALA A 414 -9.27 16.89 -9.43
C ALA A 414 -9.85 17.23 -10.82
N LEU A 415 -11.14 17.61 -10.90
CA LEU A 415 -11.78 18.02 -12.15
C LEU A 415 -11.12 19.26 -12.78
N ALA A 416 -10.61 20.19 -11.98
CA ALA A 416 -9.88 21.35 -12.45
C ALA A 416 -8.42 21.04 -12.87
N GLY A 417 -8.03 19.77 -12.93
CA GLY A 417 -6.80 19.27 -13.55
C GLY A 417 -5.66 18.91 -12.60
N LEU A 418 -5.91 18.85 -11.28
CA LEU A 418 -4.88 18.41 -10.32
C LEU A 418 -4.57 16.91 -10.44
N SER A 419 -5.51 16.11 -10.96
CA SER A 419 -5.34 14.66 -11.20
C SER A 419 -4.48 14.32 -12.42
N LEU A 420 -4.24 15.27 -13.32
CA LEU A 420 -3.42 15.06 -14.50
C LEU A 420 -1.94 14.98 -14.07
N SER A 421 -1.37 13.78 -14.13
CA SER A 421 0.04 13.57 -13.82
C SER A 421 0.95 14.14 -14.92
N LEU A 422 2.19 14.49 -14.55
CA LEU A 422 3.20 14.95 -15.50
C LEU A 422 3.42 13.95 -16.64
N MET A 423 3.49 12.65 -16.30
CA MET A 423 3.69 11.59 -17.29
C MET A 423 2.53 11.52 -18.28
N GLU A 424 1.28 11.61 -17.80
CA GLU A 424 0.10 11.56 -18.66
C GLU A 424 -0.02 12.78 -19.57
N ARG A 425 0.29 13.98 -19.07
CA ARG A 425 0.35 15.19 -19.89
C ARG A 425 1.37 15.06 -21.03
N LEU A 426 2.57 14.56 -20.75
CA LEU A 426 3.63 14.41 -21.74
C LEU A 426 3.38 13.27 -22.73
N ASP A 427 2.69 12.20 -22.33
CA ASP A 427 2.21 11.15 -23.24
C ASP A 427 1.22 11.72 -24.26
N GLN A 428 0.25 12.53 -23.80
CA GLN A 428 -0.71 13.22 -24.67
C GLN A 428 -0.06 14.27 -25.59
N GLU A 429 0.98 14.97 -25.10
CA GLU A 429 1.66 16.07 -25.81
C GLU A 429 2.70 15.59 -26.85
N TYR A 430 3.40 14.49 -26.56
CA TYR A 430 4.54 14.02 -27.36
C TYR A 430 4.47 12.56 -27.83
N GLY A 431 3.73 11.70 -27.13
CA GLY A 431 3.62 10.26 -27.41
C GLY A 431 4.96 9.59 -27.72
N ALA A 432 4.99 8.78 -28.78
CA ALA A 432 6.16 8.00 -29.22
C ALA A 432 7.44 8.81 -29.55
N ARG A 433 7.41 10.15 -29.52
CA ARG A 433 8.61 11.00 -29.59
C ARG A 433 9.45 10.95 -28.31
N VAL A 434 8.80 10.80 -27.15
CA VAL A 434 9.46 10.74 -25.82
C VAL A 434 9.10 9.49 -25.02
N VAL A 435 8.06 8.76 -25.40
CA VAL A 435 7.56 7.57 -24.71
C VAL A 435 8.08 6.29 -25.38
N ARG A 436 8.47 5.31 -24.56
CA ARG A 436 8.61 3.89 -24.95
C ARG A 436 7.83 3.00 -24.00
N THR A 437 7.03 2.10 -24.58
CA THR A 437 6.13 1.20 -23.85
C THR A 437 6.73 -0.20 -23.80
N LEU A 438 6.73 -0.81 -22.62
CA LEU A 438 7.14 -2.20 -22.42
C LEU A 438 5.97 -3.14 -22.76
N THR A 439 6.24 -4.20 -23.53
CA THR A 439 5.18 -5.04 -24.14
C THR A 439 5.16 -6.49 -23.68
N VAL A 440 6.26 -7.01 -23.10
CA VAL A 440 6.32 -8.38 -22.55
C VAL A 440 6.03 -8.33 -21.06
N GLN A 441 5.04 -9.10 -20.58
CA GLN A 441 4.68 -9.19 -19.16
C GLN A 441 4.96 -10.56 -18.55
N TYR A 442 5.38 -10.55 -17.28
CA TYR A 442 5.94 -11.69 -16.55
C TYR A 442 5.13 -12.06 -15.29
N ARG A 443 3.85 -11.66 -15.22
CA ARG A 443 2.97 -11.81 -14.05
C ARG A 443 1.79 -12.74 -14.32
N MET A 444 0.98 -12.38 -15.31
CA MET A 444 -0.39 -12.84 -15.50
C MET A 444 -0.47 -14.02 -16.48
N HIS A 445 -1.39 -14.95 -16.21
CA HIS A 445 -1.90 -15.90 -17.19
C HIS A 445 -2.43 -15.15 -18.44
N GLN A 446 -2.28 -15.73 -19.63
CA GLN A 446 -2.58 -15.03 -20.88
C GLN A 446 -4.02 -14.50 -20.94
N ALA A 447 -4.99 -15.24 -20.41
CA ALA A 447 -6.40 -14.84 -20.39
C ALA A 447 -6.67 -13.65 -19.44
N ILE A 448 -5.94 -13.54 -18.32
CA ILE A 448 -6.05 -12.40 -17.39
C ILE A 448 -5.40 -11.16 -18.01
N MET A 449 -4.27 -11.34 -18.69
CA MET A 449 -3.58 -10.27 -19.42
C MET A 449 -4.41 -9.74 -20.59
N GLN A 450 -5.05 -10.62 -21.36
CA GLN A 450 -5.67 -10.27 -22.64
C GLN A 450 -6.79 -9.23 -22.48
N TRP A 451 -7.70 -9.41 -21.52
CA TRP A 451 -8.74 -8.39 -21.21
C TRP A 451 -8.12 -7.01 -20.95
N ALA A 452 -7.13 -6.92 -20.05
CA ALA A 452 -6.50 -5.65 -19.73
C ALA A 452 -5.77 -5.05 -20.95
N SER A 453 -5.08 -5.90 -21.72
CA SER A 453 -4.37 -5.55 -22.95
C SER A 453 -5.31 -4.90 -23.96
N GLU A 454 -6.44 -5.55 -24.26
CA GLU A 454 -7.43 -5.08 -25.23
C GLU A 454 -8.16 -3.81 -24.73
N ALA A 455 -8.58 -3.80 -23.46
CA ALA A 455 -9.39 -2.72 -22.89
C ALA A 455 -8.62 -1.40 -22.67
N LEU A 456 -7.31 -1.44 -22.37
CA LEU A 456 -6.55 -0.24 -21.98
C LEU A 456 -5.16 -0.06 -22.61
N TYR A 457 -4.58 -1.11 -23.20
CA TYR A 457 -3.25 -1.07 -23.83
C TYR A 457 -3.29 -1.43 -25.33
N ALA A 458 -4.44 -1.29 -25.97
CA ALA A 458 -4.66 -1.47 -27.42
C ALA A 458 -4.16 -2.82 -27.98
N GLY A 459 -4.26 -3.90 -27.19
CA GLY A 459 -3.83 -5.25 -27.56
C GLY A 459 -2.31 -5.47 -27.59
N GLN A 460 -1.50 -4.51 -27.11
CA GLN A 460 -0.04 -4.54 -27.27
C GLN A 460 0.72 -5.42 -26.26
N LEU A 461 0.06 -5.92 -25.21
CA LEU A 461 0.71 -6.76 -24.20
C LEU A 461 0.81 -8.22 -24.66
N THR A 462 1.97 -8.82 -24.38
CA THR A 462 2.30 -10.21 -24.70
C THR A 462 2.74 -10.95 -23.44
N ALA A 463 2.24 -12.17 -23.23
CA ALA A 463 2.58 -12.97 -22.06
C ALA A 463 3.92 -13.68 -22.28
N HIS A 464 4.86 -13.54 -21.35
CA HIS A 464 6.08 -14.33 -21.38
C HIS A 464 5.75 -15.83 -21.22
N PRO A 465 6.41 -16.76 -21.95
CA PRO A 465 6.08 -18.18 -21.90
C PRO A 465 6.10 -18.82 -20.49
N SER A 466 6.83 -18.24 -19.54
CA SER A 466 6.84 -18.70 -18.14
C SER A 466 5.59 -18.39 -17.34
N VAL A 467 4.67 -17.56 -17.86
CA VAL A 467 3.38 -17.22 -17.23
C VAL A 467 2.17 -17.42 -18.14
N ALA A 468 2.36 -17.51 -19.47
CA ALA A 468 1.26 -17.56 -20.43
C ALA A 468 0.19 -18.62 -20.09
N GLY A 469 0.58 -19.82 -19.66
CA GLY A 469 -0.31 -20.93 -19.32
C GLY A 469 -0.28 -21.41 -17.87
N HIS A 470 0.20 -20.61 -16.90
CA HIS A 470 0.30 -21.04 -15.50
C HIS A 470 -1.03 -20.95 -14.71
N LEU A 471 -1.33 -21.98 -13.92
CA LEU A 471 -2.57 -22.15 -13.15
C LEU A 471 -2.27 -22.47 -11.68
N LEU A 472 -3.25 -22.36 -10.79
CA LEU A 472 -3.04 -22.60 -9.35
C LEU A 472 -2.66 -24.06 -9.05
N ARG A 473 -3.25 -25.03 -9.77
CA ARG A 473 -2.90 -26.46 -9.67
C ARG A 473 -1.44 -26.77 -10.03
N ASP A 474 -0.70 -25.85 -10.65
CA ASP A 474 0.73 -26.03 -10.97
C ASP A 474 1.64 -25.56 -9.82
N LEU A 475 1.07 -25.09 -8.70
CA LEU A 475 1.81 -24.75 -7.48
C LEU A 475 2.12 -26.01 -6.65
N PRO A 476 3.31 -26.12 -6.02
CA PRO A 476 3.67 -27.28 -5.23
C PRO A 476 2.71 -27.51 -4.05
N GLY A 477 2.03 -28.66 -4.05
CA GLY A 477 1.10 -29.06 -2.98
C GLY A 477 -0.36 -28.67 -3.20
N VAL A 478 -0.69 -27.97 -4.28
CA VAL A 478 -2.07 -27.62 -4.63
C VAL A 478 -2.72 -28.77 -5.41
N ALA A 479 -3.92 -29.17 -4.99
CA ALA A 479 -4.74 -30.15 -5.69
C ALA A 479 -5.39 -29.55 -6.95
N ALA A 480 -5.60 -30.38 -7.97
CA ALA A 480 -6.37 -29.98 -9.16
C ALA A 480 -7.87 -30.10 -8.86
N THR A 481 -8.49 -28.97 -8.54
CA THR A 481 -9.95 -28.78 -8.44
C THR A 481 -10.43 -27.97 -9.64
N GLU A 482 -11.73 -27.65 -9.69
CA GLU A 482 -12.29 -26.75 -10.69
C GLU A 482 -11.72 -25.33 -10.51
N GLU A 483 -11.76 -24.81 -9.27
CA GLU A 483 -11.28 -23.48 -8.90
C GLU A 483 -9.78 -23.29 -9.19
N THR A 484 -8.95 -24.32 -8.93
CA THR A 484 -7.50 -24.25 -9.17
C THR A 484 -7.12 -24.58 -10.62
N GLY A 485 -8.06 -25.10 -11.40
CA GLY A 485 -7.93 -25.40 -12.82
C GLY A 485 -8.24 -24.22 -13.75
N VAL A 486 -8.97 -23.20 -13.28
CA VAL A 486 -9.36 -22.03 -14.09
C VAL A 486 -8.59 -20.75 -13.74
N PRO A 487 -8.25 -19.90 -14.73
CA PRO A 487 -7.58 -18.62 -14.49
C PRO A 487 -8.54 -17.44 -14.25
N LEU A 488 -9.81 -17.62 -14.59
CA LEU A 488 -10.87 -16.61 -14.59
C LEU A 488 -12.14 -17.26 -14.03
N LEU A 489 -12.70 -16.67 -12.97
CA LEU A 489 -13.98 -17.07 -12.39
C LEU A 489 -14.86 -15.84 -12.17
N LEU A 490 -16.14 -15.93 -12.51
CA LEU A 490 -17.17 -14.95 -12.18
C LEU A 490 -18.23 -15.63 -11.31
N VAL A 491 -18.50 -15.06 -10.13
CA VAL A 491 -19.59 -15.46 -9.23
C VAL A 491 -20.64 -14.35 -9.25
N ASP A 492 -21.71 -14.56 -10.01
CA ASP A 492 -22.77 -13.56 -10.19
C ASP A 492 -23.80 -13.62 -9.06
N THR A 493 -24.04 -12.48 -8.42
CA THR A 493 -25.02 -12.30 -7.33
C THR A 493 -26.35 -11.70 -7.80
N ALA A 494 -26.50 -11.43 -9.11
CA ALA A 494 -27.74 -10.94 -9.68
C ALA A 494 -28.94 -11.86 -9.38
N GLY A 495 -30.08 -11.28 -9.01
CA GLY A 495 -31.29 -12.05 -8.69
C GLY A 495 -31.27 -12.82 -7.36
N CYS A 496 -30.16 -12.76 -6.61
CA CYS A 496 -29.95 -13.50 -5.36
C CYS A 496 -30.31 -12.69 -4.10
N GLY A 497 -30.80 -11.44 -4.25
CA GLY A 497 -31.13 -10.55 -3.12
C GLY A 497 -29.94 -10.08 -2.28
N LEU A 498 -28.70 -10.33 -2.72
CA LEU A 498 -27.46 -10.00 -2.02
C LEU A 498 -27.08 -8.51 -2.21
N PHE A 499 -27.92 -7.63 -1.69
CA PHE A 499 -27.80 -6.18 -1.84
C PHE A 499 -26.69 -5.54 -1.00
N GLU A 500 -26.27 -4.34 -1.39
CA GLU A 500 -25.41 -3.46 -0.60
C GLU A 500 -26.12 -2.90 0.65
N LEU A 501 -25.34 -2.51 1.67
CA LEU A 501 -25.86 -1.88 2.88
C LEU A 501 -26.28 -0.42 2.64
N GLU A 502 -27.53 -0.10 3.00
CA GLU A 502 -28.09 1.26 2.99
C GLU A 502 -27.62 2.08 4.22
N GLU A 503 -26.30 2.21 4.39
CA GLU A 503 -25.71 3.08 5.43
C GLU A 503 -25.68 4.56 4.99
N GLU A 504 -25.91 5.46 5.96
CA GLU A 504 -25.89 6.93 5.80
C GLU A 504 -24.50 7.50 5.41
N ASP A 505 -23.42 6.75 5.65
CA ASP A 505 -22.06 7.14 5.24
C ASP A 505 -21.95 7.00 3.70
N GLU A 506 -22.21 8.09 2.96
CA GLU A 506 -22.14 8.13 1.49
C GLU A 506 -20.76 7.73 0.95
N GLN A 507 -19.69 7.84 1.75
CA GLN A 507 -18.31 7.59 1.33
C GLN A 507 -17.91 6.11 1.31
N SER A 508 -18.69 5.20 1.90
CA SER A 508 -18.39 3.77 1.89
C SER A 508 -19.62 2.87 1.82
N LYS A 509 -19.39 1.65 1.34
CA LYS A 509 -20.42 0.62 1.15
C LYS A 509 -19.85 -0.76 1.47
N GLY A 510 -20.73 -1.65 1.92
CA GLY A 510 -20.45 -3.04 2.25
C GLY A 510 -21.57 -3.93 1.71
N ASN A 511 -21.26 -5.21 1.49
CA ASN A 511 -22.19 -6.22 1.00
C ASN A 511 -21.91 -7.54 1.75
N PRO A 512 -22.67 -7.86 2.81
CA PRO A 512 -22.51 -9.09 3.59
C PRO A 512 -22.72 -10.37 2.77
N GLY A 513 -23.47 -10.32 1.67
CA GLY A 513 -23.64 -11.43 0.74
C GLY A 513 -22.34 -11.77 0.03
N GLU A 514 -21.70 -10.77 -0.58
CA GLU A 514 -20.37 -10.95 -1.18
C GLU A 514 -19.31 -11.39 -0.14
N VAL A 515 -19.39 -10.91 1.11
CA VAL A 515 -18.48 -11.36 2.20
C VAL A 515 -18.59 -12.87 2.44
N ARG A 516 -19.81 -13.45 2.37
CA ARG A 516 -20.01 -14.91 2.49
C ARG A 516 -19.43 -15.66 1.30
N LEU A 517 -19.71 -15.21 0.08
CA LEU A 517 -19.23 -15.85 -1.16
C LEU A 517 -17.70 -15.83 -1.26
N VAL A 518 -17.09 -14.68 -0.99
CA VAL A 518 -15.63 -14.55 -0.92
C VAL A 518 -15.05 -15.46 0.16
N ALA A 519 -15.68 -15.57 1.32
CA ALA A 519 -15.19 -16.43 2.39
C ALA A 519 -15.25 -17.93 2.03
N LEU A 520 -16.28 -18.37 1.29
CA LEU A 520 -16.38 -19.72 0.76
C LEU A 520 -15.32 -20.00 -0.32
N HIS A 521 -15.10 -19.06 -1.25
CA HIS A 521 -14.09 -19.23 -2.30
C HIS A 521 -12.65 -19.21 -1.76
N VAL A 522 -12.36 -18.34 -0.78
CA VAL A 522 -11.09 -18.38 -0.03
C VAL A 522 -10.90 -19.75 0.62
N GLN A 523 -11.94 -20.29 1.24
CA GLN A 523 -11.87 -21.57 1.94
C GLN A 523 -11.61 -22.73 0.96
N ALA A 524 -12.32 -22.78 -0.18
CA ALA A 524 -12.11 -23.76 -1.24
C ALA A 524 -10.66 -23.76 -1.77
N LEU A 525 -10.07 -22.58 -2.02
CA LEU A 525 -8.68 -22.46 -2.46
C LEU A 525 -7.69 -22.95 -1.38
N VAL A 526 -7.91 -22.64 -0.10
CA VAL A 526 -7.05 -23.07 1.00
C VAL A 526 -7.17 -24.59 1.25
N ASP A 527 -8.37 -25.15 1.18
CA ASP A 527 -8.61 -26.60 1.34
C ASP A 527 -8.06 -27.39 0.14
N ALA A 528 -8.03 -26.79 -1.06
CA ALA A 528 -7.27 -27.29 -2.21
C ALA A 528 -5.74 -27.15 -2.07
N GLY A 529 -5.23 -26.56 -0.97
CA GLY A 529 -3.81 -26.47 -0.64
C GLY A 529 -3.10 -25.16 -1.01
N VAL A 530 -3.82 -24.13 -1.50
CA VAL A 530 -3.22 -22.83 -1.79
C VAL A 530 -2.89 -22.10 -0.48
N CYS A 531 -1.63 -21.69 -0.30
CA CYS A 531 -1.21 -20.95 0.89
C CYS A 531 -1.97 -19.61 1.01
N ALA A 532 -2.54 -19.31 2.18
CA ALA A 532 -3.27 -18.06 2.41
C ALA A 532 -2.41 -16.80 2.19
N SER A 533 -1.09 -16.91 2.36
CA SER A 533 -0.09 -15.88 2.00
C SER A 533 -0.12 -15.50 0.52
N ASP A 534 -0.53 -16.40 -0.36
CA ASP A 534 -0.44 -16.28 -1.82
C ASP A 534 -1.79 -15.90 -2.45
N ILE A 535 -2.80 -15.68 -1.61
CA ILE A 535 -4.12 -15.15 -1.95
C ILE A 535 -4.18 -13.67 -1.50
N ALA A 536 -4.96 -12.84 -2.21
CA ALA A 536 -5.46 -11.59 -1.66
C ALA A 536 -6.94 -11.38 -1.98
N VAL A 537 -7.63 -10.68 -1.08
CA VAL A 537 -8.97 -10.16 -1.32
C VAL A 537 -8.90 -8.66 -1.50
N ILE A 538 -9.45 -8.17 -2.62
CA ILE A 538 -9.40 -6.77 -3.02
C ILE A 538 -10.83 -6.27 -3.28
N THR A 539 -11.15 -5.08 -2.80
CA THR A 539 -12.45 -4.44 -3.00
C THR A 539 -12.28 -2.92 -3.13
N PRO A 540 -13.19 -2.16 -3.78
CA PRO A 540 -13.06 -0.70 -3.85
C PRO A 540 -13.31 0.02 -2.52
N TYR A 541 -14.12 -0.57 -1.63
CA TYR A 541 -14.71 0.15 -0.48
C TYR A 541 -14.11 -0.27 0.87
N ASN A 542 -13.73 0.70 1.70
CA ASN A 542 -13.10 0.43 3.00
C ASN A 542 -14.02 -0.31 3.97
N LEU A 543 -15.31 0.00 4.01
CA LEU A 543 -16.29 -0.74 4.82
C LEU A 543 -16.31 -2.25 4.45
N GLN A 544 -16.31 -2.58 3.16
CA GLN A 544 -16.21 -3.98 2.73
C GLN A 544 -14.87 -4.62 3.13
N VAL A 545 -13.75 -3.90 3.05
CA VAL A 545 -12.45 -4.40 3.55
C VAL A 545 -12.54 -4.80 5.02
N ASP A 546 -13.22 -4.01 5.85
CA ASP A 546 -13.31 -4.25 7.29
C ASP A 546 -14.36 -5.32 7.66
N LEU A 547 -15.45 -5.46 6.91
CA LEU A 547 -16.37 -6.60 7.00
C LEU A 547 -15.66 -7.92 6.63
N LEU A 548 -14.91 -7.93 5.52
CA LEU A 548 -14.09 -9.06 5.09
C LEU A 548 -13.05 -9.44 6.16
N ARG A 549 -12.37 -8.46 6.77
CA ARG A 549 -11.40 -8.70 7.85
C ARG A 549 -12.05 -9.34 9.08
N GLN A 550 -13.21 -8.86 9.51
CA GLN A 550 -13.93 -9.46 10.64
C GLN A 550 -14.26 -10.94 10.36
N SER A 551 -14.74 -11.24 9.14
CA SER A 551 -15.09 -12.59 8.70
C SER A 551 -13.89 -13.54 8.53
N LEU A 552 -12.76 -13.05 8.00
CA LEU A 552 -11.67 -13.91 7.51
C LEU A 552 -10.35 -13.82 8.28
N ALA A 553 -9.99 -12.69 8.89
CA ALA A 553 -8.66 -12.53 9.48
C ALA A 553 -8.42 -13.43 10.71
N HIS A 554 -9.49 -13.93 11.34
CA HIS A 554 -9.40 -14.92 12.43
C HIS A 554 -9.23 -16.36 11.93
N ARG A 555 -9.58 -16.65 10.67
CA ARG A 555 -9.42 -17.98 10.02
C ARG A 555 -8.09 -18.08 9.28
N HIS A 556 -7.76 -17.03 8.53
CA HIS A 556 -6.63 -16.98 7.61
C HIS A 556 -5.77 -15.73 7.90
N PRO A 557 -4.94 -15.71 8.96
CA PRO A 557 -4.23 -14.50 9.41
C PRO A 557 -3.18 -13.95 8.42
N GLU A 558 -2.75 -14.76 7.45
CA GLU A 558 -1.77 -14.39 6.43
C GLU A 558 -2.41 -13.81 5.15
N LEU A 559 -3.74 -13.89 5.03
CA LEU A 559 -4.50 -13.40 3.88
C LEU A 559 -4.47 -11.87 3.80
N GLU A 560 -4.02 -11.31 2.68
CA GLU A 560 -4.03 -9.85 2.50
C GLU A 560 -5.41 -9.34 2.02
N ILE A 561 -6.15 -8.71 2.93
CA ILE A 561 -7.46 -8.07 2.64
C ILE A 561 -7.31 -6.54 2.63
N LYS A 562 -7.51 -5.89 1.46
CA LYS A 562 -7.25 -4.44 1.26
C LYS A 562 -8.15 -3.78 0.23
N SER A 563 -8.16 -2.44 0.25
CA SER A 563 -8.63 -1.65 -0.88
C SER A 563 -7.67 -1.77 -2.06
N VAL A 564 -8.16 -1.51 -3.29
CA VAL A 564 -7.35 -1.56 -4.52
C VAL A 564 -6.10 -0.67 -4.41
N ASP A 565 -6.29 0.57 -3.99
CA ASP A 565 -5.25 1.59 -3.77
C ASP A 565 -4.24 1.11 -2.70
N GLY A 566 -4.71 0.42 -1.65
CA GLY A 566 -3.87 -0.21 -0.64
C GLY A 566 -3.10 -1.47 -1.09
N PHE A 567 -3.47 -2.05 -2.23
CA PHE A 567 -2.80 -3.22 -2.84
C PHE A 567 -1.85 -2.85 -3.98
N GLN A 568 -1.75 -1.58 -4.34
CA GLN A 568 -0.95 -1.13 -5.46
C GLN A 568 0.56 -1.46 -5.27
N GLY A 569 1.24 -1.78 -6.38
CA GLY A 569 2.63 -2.23 -6.37
C GLY A 569 2.86 -3.68 -5.89
N ARG A 570 1.80 -4.41 -5.48
CA ARG A 570 1.84 -5.84 -5.12
C ARG A 570 1.32 -6.73 -6.25
N GLU A 571 1.40 -8.04 -6.03
CA GLU A 571 0.85 -9.15 -6.84
C GLU A 571 0.67 -10.41 -5.95
N LYS A 572 -0.16 -11.35 -6.38
CA LYS A 572 -0.46 -12.64 -5.70
C LYS A 572 -0.76 -13.75 -6.70
N GLU A 573 -0.65 -15.00 -6.29
CA GLU A 573 -0.98 -16.15 -7.15
C GLU A 573 -2.49 -16.18 -7.46
N ALA A 574 -3.33 -16.03 -6.44
CA ALA A 574 -4.77 -15.85 -6.55
C ALA A 574 -5.21 -14.45 -6.06
N VAL A 575 -6.18 -13.84 -6.75
CA VAL A 575 -6.84 -12.60 -6.30
C VAL A 575 -8.35 -12.76 -6.40
N ILE A 576 -9.06 -12.31 -5.37
CA ILE A 576 -10.53 -12.34 -5.32
C ILE A 576 -11.03 -10.91 -5.21
N LEU A 577 -11.87 -10.50 -6.16
CA LEU A 577 -12.44 -9.17 -6.24
C LEU A 577 -13.89 -9.17 -5.73
N SER A 578 -14.20 -8.28 -4.78
CA SER A 578 -15.57 -8.01 -4.32
C SER A 578 -15.97 -6.60 -4.75
N PHE A 579 -16.96 -6.49 -5.65
CA PHE A 579 -17.38 -5.21 -6.25
C PHE A 579 -18.40 -4.45 -5.40
N VAL A 580 -19.08 -5.11 -4.46
CA VAL A 580 -20.01 -4.58 -3.44
C VAL A 580 -21.35 -4.09 -3.99
N ARG A 581 -21.33 -3.38 -5.12
CA ARG A 581 -22.47 -2.63 -5.67
C ARG A 581 -23.54 -3.58 -6.21
N SER A 582 -24.62 -3.71 -5.45
CA SER A 582 -25.86 -4.35 -5.86
C SER A 582 -27.03 -3.53 -5.33
N ASN A 583 -27.75 -2.84 -6.22
CA ASN A 583 -28.84 -1.95 -5.85
C ASN A 583 -29.87 -1.81 -6.98
N ARG A 584 -31.13 -1.54 -6.59
CA ARG A 584 -32.28 -1.47 -7.52
C ARG A 584 -32.24 -0.29 -8.51
N LYS A 585 -31.25 0.60 -8.40
CA LYS A 585 -31.08 1.76 -9.29
C LYS A 585 -30.05 1.52 -10.41
N GLY A 586 -29.20 0.49 -10.29
CA GLY A 586 -28.07 0.26 -11.20
C GLY A 586 -26.87 1.21 -11.00
N GLU A 587 -26.77 1.85 -9.82
CA GLU A 587 -25.72 2.84 -9.54
C GLU A 587 -24.40 2.14 -9.15
N VAL A 588 -23.35 2.25 -9.97
CA VAL A 588 -22.02 1.67 -9.68
C VAL A 588 -21.08 2.56 -8.85
N GLY A 589 -21.33 3.88 -8.80
CA GLY A 589 -20.52 4.83 -8.03
C GLY A 589 -19.01 4.74 -8.31
N PHE A 590 -18.22 4.58 -7.24
CA PHE A 590 -16.75 4.54 -7.24
C PHE A 590 -16.12 3.39 -8.06
N LEU A 591 -16.90 2.37 -8.46
CA LEU A 591 -16.47 1.36 -9.45
C LEU A 591 -16.25 1.93 -10.86
N ALA A 592 -16.81 3.11 -11.19
CA ALA A 592 -16.72 3.70 -12.53
C ALA A 592 -15.32 4.19 -12.92
N GLU A 593 -14.32 4.11 -12.04
CA GLU A 593 -12.94 4.47 -12.37
C GLU A 593 -12.17 3.28 -12.96
N ASP A 594 -12.21 3.14 -14.30
CA ASP A 594 -11.59 2.06 -15.07
C ASP A 594 -10.15 1.72 -14.65
N ARG A 595 -9.35 2.75 -14.32
CA ARG A 595 -7.94 2.61 -13.89
C ARG A 595 -7.81 1.84 -12.57
N ARG A 596 -8.80 1.95 -11.67
CA ARG A 596 -8.86 1.17 -10.41
C ARG A 596 -9.19 -0.29 -10.71
N ILE A 597 -10.13 -0.56 -11.60
CA ILE A 597 -10.52 -1.93 -12.01
C ILE A 597 -9.35 -2.64 -12.71
N ASN A 598 -8.66 -1.94 -13.63
CA ASN A 598 -7.42 -2.39 -14.24
C ASN A 598 -6.36 -2.77 -13.20
N VAL A 599 -6.10 -1.89 -12.22
CA VAL A 599 -5.16 -2.20 -11.13
C VAL A 599 -5.62 -3.45 -10.39
N ALA A 600 -6.90 -3.57 -10.00
CA ALA A 600 -7.43 -4.69 -9.24
C ALA A 600 -7.23 -6.05 -9.95
N VAL A 601 -7.70 -6.19 -11.19
CA VAL A 601 -7.57 -7.44 -11.98
C VAL A 601 -6.10 -7.79 -12.21
N THR A 602 -5.27 -6.81 -12.57
CA THR A 602 -3.85 -7.04 -12.89
C THR A 602 -2.95 -7.27 -11.67
N ARG A 603 -3.52 -7.48 -10.47
CA ARG A 603 -2.78 -7.99 -9.29
C ARG A 603 -2.61 -9.51 -9.32
N ALA A 604 -3.49 -10.23 -10.02
CA ALA A 604 -3.44 -11.68 -10.11
C ALA A 604 -2.25 -12.17 -10.93
N ARG A 605 -1.80 -13.40 -10.65
CA ARG A 605 -0.86 -14.14 -11.49
C ARG A 605 -1.54 -15.29 -12.21
N ARG A 606 -2.10 -16.24 -11.47
CA ARG A 606 -2.65 -17.50 -12.01
C ARG A 606 -4.18 -17.50 -12.11
N HIS A 607 -4.84 -16.94 -11.09
CA HIS A 607 -6.30 -16.96 -10.95
C HIS A 607 -6.84 -15.61 -10.48
N VAL A 608 -7.91 -15.13 -11.12
CA VAL A 608 -8.75 -14.06 -10.59
C VAL A 608 -10.21 -14.49 -10.53
N ALA A 609 -10.82 -14.33 -9.36
CA ALA A 609 -12.25 -14.47 -9.16
C ALA A 609 -12.89 -13.09 -9.00
N VAL A 610 -14.05 -12.87 -9.60
CA VAL A 610 -14.86 -11.65 -9.46
C VAL A 610 -16.20 -12.03 -8.85
N VAL A 611 -16.55 -11.42 -7.72
CA VAL A 611 -17.85 -11.55 -7.05
C VAL A 611 -18.59 -10.22 -7.18
N CYS A 612 -19.74 -10.22 -7.84
CA CYS A 612 -20.51 -9.00 -8.13
C CYS A 612 -21.94 -9.27 -8.59
N ASP A 613 -22.82 -8.26 -8.52
CA ASP A 613 -24.14 -8.26 -9.15
C ASP A 613 -24.06 -7.79 -10.61
N SER A 614 -24.19 -8.70 -11.57
CA SER A 614 -24.16 -8.36 -13.00
C SER A 614 -25.27 -7.39 -13.42
N ARG A 615 -26.44 -7.40 -12.75
CA ARG A 615 -27.57 -6.50 -13.06
C ARG A 615 -27.25 -5.05 -12.70
N THR A 616 -26.49 -4.83 -11.62
CA THR A 616 -26.01 -3.49 -11.23
C THR A 616 -24.77 -3.09 -12.02
N VAL A 617 -23.81 -3.99 -12.18
CA VAL A 617 -22.48 -3.69 -12.73
C VAL A 617 -22.49 -3.47 -14.26
N ASN A 618 -23.35 -4.16 -15.01
CA ASN A 618 -23.47 -4.00 -16.47
C ASN A 618 -23.96 -2.61 -16.94
N ASN A 619 -24.43 -1.75 -16.02
CA ASN A 619 -24.81 -0.37 -16.35
C ASN A 619 -23.59 0.52 -16.63
N HIS A 620 -22.37 0.10 -16.30
CA HIS A 620 -21.14 0.79 -16.68
C HIS A 620 -20.45 0.11 -17.86
N ALA A 621 -20.21 0.87 -18.93
CA ALA A 621 -19.70 0.33 -20.19
C ALA A 621 -18.38 -0.44 -20.04
N PHE A 622 -17.41 0.09 -19.27
CA PHE A 622 -16.13 -0.59 -19.05
C PHE A 622 -16.27 -1.86 -18.21
N LEU A 623 -17.06 -1.83 -17.13
CA LEU A 623 -17.27 -2.99 -16.26
C LEU A 623 -17.99 -4.11 -17.01
N LYS A 624 -18.93 -3.76 -17.89
CA LYS A 624 -19.58 -4.71 -18.79
C LYS A 624 -18.56 -5.45 -19.66
N THR A 625 -17.51 -4.79 -20.19
CA THR A 625 -16.49 -5.51 -20.99
C THR A 625 -15.77 -6.59 -20.19
N LEU A 626 -15.58 -6.41 -18.88
CA LEU A 626 -14.99 -7.42 -18.00
C LEU A 626 -15.95 -8.60 -17.78
N LEU A 627 -17.24 -8.33 -17.56
CA LEU A 627 -18.25 -9.38 -17.38
C LEU A 627 -18.51 -10.17 -18.66
N ASP A 628 -18.68 -9.48 -19.80
CA ASP A 628 -18.79 -10.10 -21.12
C ASP A 628 -17.55 -10.97 -21.41
N TYR A 629 -16.33 -10.48 -21.11
CA TYR A 629 -15.08 -11.24 -21.31
C TYR A 629 -14.98 -12.47 -20.38
N CYS A 630 -15.25 -12.32 -19.08
CA CYS A 630 -15.26 -13.45 -18.15
C CYS A 630 -16.32 -14.51 -18.55
N THR A 631 -17.45 -14.10 -19.12
CA THR A 631 -18.50 -15.01 -19.61
C THR A 631 -18.08 -15.81 -20.86
N VAL A 632 -17.12 -15.31 -21.65
CA VAL A 632 -16.63 -15.99 -22.87
C VAL A 632 -15.34 -16.78 -22.61
N HIS A 633 -14.49 -16.34 -21.68
CA HIS A 633 -13.12 -16.87 -21.49
C HIS A 633 -12.84 -17.49 -20.11
N GLY A 634 -13.77 -17.38 -19.16
CA GLY A 634 -13.66 -17.92 -17.82
C GLY A 634 -14.81 -18.87 -17.47
N GLU A 635 -14.83 -19.29 -16.22
CA GLU A 635 -15.97 -20.00 -15.64
C GLU A 635 -16.95 -18.99 -15.02
N VAL A 636 -18.26 -19.27 -15.14
CA VAL A 636 -19.32 -18.45 -14.53
C VAL A 636 -20.18 -19.35 -13.64
N ARG A 637 -20.30 -18.97 -12.37
CA ARG A 637 -21.16 -19.58 -11.35
C ARG A 637 -22.13 -18.54 -10.83
N THR A 638 -23.31 -18.93 -10.37
CA THR A 638 -24.24 -18.07 -9.64
C THR A 638 -24.13 -18.25 -8.13
N ALA A 639 -24.42 -17.22 -7.35
CA ALA A 639 -24.40 -17.31 -5.88
C ALA A 639 -25.35 -18.38 -5.30
N PHE A 640 -26.37 -18.82 -6.05
CA PHE A 640 -27.21 -19.98 -5.68
C PHE A 640 -26.43 -21.31 -5.56
N GLU A 641 -25.28 -21.45 -6.23
CA GLU A 641 -24.41 -22.64 -6.11
C GLU A 641 -23.60 -22.67 -4.80
N TYR A 642 -23.51 -21.53 -4.11
CA TYR A 642 -22.69 -21.34 -2.91
C TYR A 642 -23.52 -21.24 -1.61
N LEU A 643 -24.82 -20.88 -1.69
CA LEU A 643 -25.62 -20.46 -0.54
C LEU A 643 -27.04 -21.06 -0.59
N ASP A 644 -27.25 -22.19 0.10
CA ASP A 644 -28.54 -22.90 0.19
C ASP A 644 -29.70 -22.07 0.79
N ASP A 645 -29.39 -20.97 1.48
CA ASP A 645 -30.35 -20.11 2.18
C ASP A 645 -30.87 -18.92 1.36
N ILE A 646 -30.47 -18.77 0.08
CA ILE A 646 -31.03 -17.72 -0.78
C ILE A 646 -32.47 -18.03 -1.17
N VAL A 647 -33.40 -17.11 -0.86
CA VAL A 647 -34.75 -17.08 -1.43
C VAL A 647 -34.72 -16.31 -2.76
N PRO A 648 -35.07 -16.91 -3.92
CA PRO A 648 -35.07 -16.20 -5.21
C PRO A 648 -36.06 -15.03 -5.23
N GLU A 649 -35.69 -13.90 -5.87
CA GLU A 649 -36.56 -12.70 -5.98
C GLU A 649 -37.97 -13.00 -6.53
N ASN A 650 -38.11 -14.04 -7.37
CA ASN A 650 -39.36 -14.42 -8.01
C ASN A 650 -40.40 -15.06 -7.06
N TYR A 651 -40.08 -15.29 -5.78
CA TYR A 651 -40.97 -15.90 -4.79
C TYR A 651 -41.68 -14.90 -3.86
N SER A 652 -41.89 -13.65 -4.31
CA SER A 652 -42.85 -12.73 -3.68
C SER A 652 -44.28 -13.25 -3.85
N HIS A 653 -44.77 -13.97 -2.85
CA HIS A 653 -46.09 -14.60 -2.87
C HIS A 653 -47.22 -13.56 -3.00
N GLU A 654 -47.99 -13.62 -4.09
CA GLU A 654 -49.35 -13.06 -4.09
C GLU A 654 -50.27 -13.95 -3.23
N SER A 655 -51.35 -13.33 -2.74
CA SER A 655 -52.27 -13.82 -1.69
C SER A 655 -51.62 -13.94 -0.29
N SER A 656 -52.33 -13.70 0.81
CA SER A 656 -53.79 -13.75 0.97
C SER A 656 -54.36 -12.62 1.84
N GLN A 657 -55.27 -11.81 1.27
CA GLN A 657 -56.29 -11.10 2.05
C GLN A 657 -57.42 -12.08 2.41
N GLY A 658 -57.94 -12.00 3.64
CA GLY A 658 -59.04 -12.84 4.11
C GLY A 658 -60.41 -12.46 3.52
N PRO A 659 -61.39 -13.38 3.47
CA PRO A 659 -62.69 -13.13 2.86
C PRO A 659 -63.59 -12.21 3.71
N GLY A 660 -63.98 -11.05 3.16
CA GLY A 660 -64.76 -10.02 3.86
C GLY A 660 -65.84 -9.34 2.99
N GLN A 661 -66.96 -10.04 2.79
CA GLN A 661 -68.30 -9.56 2.37
C GLN A 661 -68.46 -8.32 1.44
N ALA A 662 -68.85 -8.62 0.19
CA ALA A 662 -69.93 -7.98 -0.57
C ALA A 662 -69.97 -6.43 -0.75
N GLY A 663 -69.51 -5.97 -1.92
CA GLY A 663 -69.92 -4.71 -2.55
C GLY A 663 -70.12 -4.90 -4.06
N VAL A 664 -71.23 -4.42 -4.64
CA VAL A 664 -71.67 -4.79 -6.00
C VAL A 664 -71.54 -3.62 -6.98
N LYS A 665 -71.26 -3.94 -8.26
CA LYS A 665 -71.32 -3.13 -9.50
C LYS A 665 -69.99 -2.51 -9.98
N SER A 666 -69.73 -2.32 -11.28
CA SER A 666 -69.98 -3.16 -12.49
C SER A 666 -69.45 -2.44 -13.75
N ARG A 667 -68.65 -3.13 -14.59
CA ARG A 667 -68.18 -2.70 -15.94
C ARG A 667 -67.30 -1.42 -15.94
N GLY A 668 -66.30 -1.25 -16.82
CA GLY A 668 -65.73 -2.17 -17.82
C GLY A 668 -65.48 -1.46 -19.16
N SER A 669 -64.22 -1.43 -19.63
CA SER A 669 -63.73 -0.83 -20.90
C SER A 669 -63.94 0.71 -21.06
N ALA A 670 -63.09 1.50 -21.73
CA ALA A 670 -62.07 1.18 -22.73
C ALA A 670 -60.87 2.18 -22.76
N VAL A 671 -59.82 1.78 -23.47
CA VAL A 671 -58.65 2.58 -23.93
C VAL A 671 -59.04 3.26 -25.26
N PRO A 672 -58.69 4.55 -25.55
CA PRO A 672 -57.50 4.78 -26.40
C PRO A 672 -56.75 6.13 -26.35
N ALA A 673 -55.44 6.01 -26.63
CA ALA A 673 -54.61 6.83 -27.55
C ALA A 673 -54.27 8.32 -27.28
N ARG A 674 -52.99 8.61 -27.50
CA ARG A 674 -52.37 9.95 -27.66
C ARG A 674 -52.90 10.70 -28.90
N LYS A 675 -52.94 12.04 -28.81
CA LYS A 675 -52.35 12.94 -29.82
C LYS A 675 -52.08 14.34 -29.24
N ALA A 676 -51.11 15.04 -29.81
CA ALA A 676 -50.71 16.43 -29.54
C ALA A 676 -50.53 17.12 -30.91
N PRO A 677 -49.88 18.30 -31.06
CA PRO A 677 -49.55 19.39 -30.12
C PRO A 677 -49.96 20.79 -30.67
N ARG A 678 -49.69 21.87 -29.91
CA ARG A 678 -49.23 23.25 -30.32
C ARG A 678 -49.64 24.28 -29.24
N SER A 679 -48.69 25.01 -28.64
CA SER A 679 -48.26 26.40 -28.97
C SER A 679 -49.32 27.47 -28.65
N ARG A 680 -49.00 28.66 -28.12
CA ARG A 680 -47.77 29.48 -28.31
C ARG A 680 -47.74 30.63 -27.27
N GLN A 681 -46.55 31.22 -27.03
CA GLN A 681 -46.32 32.59 -26.50
C GLN A 681 -46.80 32.92 -25.06
N GLN A 682 -46.40 34.02 -24.41
CA GLN A 682 -45.14 34.80 -24.33
C GLN A 682 -45.33 35.91 -23.24
N GLU A 683 -44.25 36.61 -22.87
CA GLU A 683 -44.22 37.90 -22.14
C GLU A 683 -44.39 37.91 -20.60
N GLY A 684 -43.52 38.69 -19.95
CA GLY A 684 -43.76 39.34 -18.64
C GLY A 684 -43.98 40.84 -18.90
N PRO A 685 -43.33 41.81 -18.20
CA PRO A 685 -42.45 41.69 -17.02
C PRO A 685 -42.70 42.80 -15.94
N ARG A 686 -41.78 42.92 -14.94
CA ARG A 686 -41.68 44.01 -13.91
C ARG A 686 -42.78 43.98 -12.82
N GLY A 687 -42.59 44.47 -11.59
CA GLY A 687 -41.41 44.98 -10.84
C GLY A 687 -41.84 45.22 -9.36
N ALA A 688 -41.07 44.84 -8.33
CA ALA A 688 -39.90 45.52 -7.75
C ALA A 688 -40.24 46.50 -6.57
N ARG A 689 -39.50 46.35 -5.43
CA ARG A 689 -39.48 47.16 -4.17
C ARG A 689 -40.68 46.90 -3.20
N ALA A 690 -40.54 46.60 -1.89
CA ALA A 690 -39.75 47.12 -0.73
C ALA A 690 -40.55 48.17 0.10
N ALA A 691 -40.49 48.31 1.44
CA ALA A 691 -39.70 47.68 2.52
C ALA A 691 -40.43 47.72 3.91
N ALA A 692 -39.68 47.52 5.02
CA ALA A 692 -40.04 47.52 6.46
C ALA A 692 -40.84 48.74 7.00
N GLY A 693 -41.43 48.75 8.22
CA GLY A 693 -41.52 47.76 9.31
C GLY A 693 -41.90 48.40 10.68
N LEU A 694 -41.71 47.69 11.82
CA LEU A 694 -41.97 48.10 13.23
C LEU A 694 -43.46 48.23 13.66
N GLY A 695 -43.89 47.98 14.93
CA GLY A 695 -43.22 47.31 16.07
C GLY A 695 -43.97 47.36 17.44
N GLN A 696 -43.95 46.23 18.18
CA GLN A 696 -44.12 46.01 19.65
C GLN A 696 -45.42 46.30 20.47
N LYS A 697 -45.54 45.52 21.58
CA LYS A 697 -46.31 45.67 22.85
C LYS A 697 -47.79 45.26 22.89
N PRO A 698 -48.38 44.99 24.09
CA PRO A 698 -47.87 44.34 25.33
C PRO A 698 -48.65 43.00 25.58
N GLY A 699 -48.54 42.22 26.67
CA GLY A 699 -47.91 42.36 27.99
C GLY A 699 -48.96 42.45 29.11
N GLY A 700 -49.27 41.33 29.78
CA GLY A 700 -50.27 41.24 30.86
C GLY A 700 -49.88 40.24 31.98
N ARG A 701 -50.15 40.59 33.24
CA ARG A 701 -49.79 39.90 34.50
C ARG A 701 -51.07 39.72 35.36
N ALA A 702 -51.17 38.88 36.39
CA ALA A 702 -50.40 37.73 36.92
C ALA A 702 -51.21 37.10 38.10
N LEU A 703 -50.57 36.22 38.90
CA LEU A 703 -51.03 35.65 40.20
C LEU A 703 -52.07 34.50 40.11
N GLY A 704 -52.03 33.44 40.94
CA GLY A 704 -50.95 32.99 41.85
C GLY A 704 -51.45 32.27 43.11
N SER A 705 -50.92 31.06 43.40
CA SER A 705 -51.30 30.16 44.54
C SER A 705 -52.72 29.57 44.46
N GLU A 706 -53.06 28.38 44.95
CA GLU A 706 -52.35 27.27 45.67
C GLU A 706 -52.64 25.93 44.92
N ALA A 707 -52.07 24.76 45.19
CA ALA A 707 -51.24 24.27 46.31
C ALA A 707 -50.15 23.27 45.84
N ARG A 708 -49.24 22.86 46.74
CA ARG A 708 -48.17 21.88 46.47
C ARG A 708 -48.68 20.43 46.51
N CYS A 709 -48.17 19.59 45.61
CA CYS A 709 -48.18 18.12 45.75
C CYS A 709 -46.85 17.51 45.31
N GLN A 710 -46.35 16.58 46.13
CA GLN A 710 -45.22 15.66 45.90
C GLN A 710 -45.51 14.39 46.72
N PRO A 711 -44.96 13.21 46.38
CA PRO A 711 -44.68 12.73 45.01
C PRO A 711 -45.01 11.22 44.81
N SER A 712 -45.44 10.79 43.61
CA SER A 712 -45.13 9.43 43.09
C SER A 712 -45.71 9.11 41.69
N LEU A 713 -44.80 8.72 40.79
CA LEU A 713 -44.80 7.54 39.88
C LEU A 713 -45.97 7.19 38.92
N ASN A 714 -45.52 6.54 37.83
CA ASN A 714 -46.23 5.83 36.74
C ASN A 714 -47.01 6.69 35.72
N GLY A 715 -46.90 6.42 34.41
CA GLY A 715 -46.03 5.43 33.75
C GLY A 715 -45.84 5.68 32.24
N GLY A 716 -44.82 5.05 31.66
CA GLY A 716 -44.50 5.12 30.23
C GLY A 716 -44.05 3.76 29.70
N SER A 717 -44.24 3.52 28.40
CA SER A 717 -44.02 2.23 27.74
C SER A 717 -42.54 1.90 27.54
N PRO A 718 -42.05 0.70 27.93
CA PRO A 718 -40.64 0.32 27.76
C PRO A 718 -40.44 -0.87 26.79
N GLU A 719 -39.88 -0.62 25.59
CA GLU A 719 -39.44 -1.67 24.65
C GLU A 719 -38.13 -2.36 25.11
N GLY A 720 -38.13 -2.89 26.33
CA GLY A 720 -36.98 -3.54 26.96
C GLY A 720 -37.29 -4.42 28.18
N ALA A 721 -38.57 -4.60 28.54
CA ALA A 721 -38.98 -5.43 29.68
C ALA A 721 -39.28 -6.89 29.26
N GLU A 722 -40.08 -7.08 28.21
CA GLU A 722 -40.67 -8.38 27.83
C GLU A 722 -39.64 -9.49 27.59
N SER A 723 -38.43 -9.13 27.12
CA SER A 723 -37.32 -10.07 26.89
C SER A 723 -36.73 -10.68 28.17
N ARG A 724 -36.95 -10.06 29.35
CA ARG A 724 -36.52 -10.61 30.65
C ARG A 724 -37.61 -11.45 31.29
N ASP A 725 -38.83 -10.93 31.36
CA ASP A 725 -39.96 -11.67 31.95
C ASP A 725 -40.18 -13.02 31.24
N SER A 726 -39.98 -13.08 29.91
CA SER A 726 -40.03 -14.32 29.13
C SER A 726 -38.93 -15.32 29.54
N ALA A 727 -37.69 -14.85 29.72
CA ALA A 727 -36.57 -15.69 30.11
C ALA A 727 -36.74 -16.28 31.52
N ASP A 728 -37.17 -15.43 32.46
CA ASP A 728 -37.40 -15.84 33.84
C ASP A 728 -38.65 -16.73 33.98
N HIS A 729 -39.66 -16.57 33.13
CA HIS A 729 -40.78 -17.50 33.00
C HIS A 729 -40.34 -18.88 32.51
N PHE A 730 -39.47 -18.97 31.49
CA PHE A 730 -38.92 -20.26 31.04
C PHE A 730 -38.00 -20.91 32.10
N ARG A 731 -37.26 -20.12 32.89
CA ARG A 731 -36.50 -20.61 34.05
C ARG A 731 -37.42 -21.21 35.11
N ALA A 732 -38.53 -20.56 35.44
CA ALA A 732 -39.53 -21.09 36.37
C ALA A 732 -40.14 -22.42 35.87
N LEU A 733 -40.61 -22.47 34.63
CA LEU A 733 -41.18 -23.71 34.04
C LEU A 733 -40.20 -24.88 34.04
N ILE A 734 -38.91 -24.64 33.75
CA ILE A 734 -37.89 -25.69 33.75
C ILE A 734 -37.53 -26.12 35.19
N ALA A 735 -37.54 -25.20 36.17
CA ALA A 735 -37.34 -25.53 37.58
C ALA A 735 -38.51 -26.33 38.18
N ASP A 736 -39.75 -25.92 37.91
CA ASP A 736 -40.96 -26.66 38.31
C ASP A 736 -41.01 -28.04 37.67
N PHE A 737 -40.67 -28.15 36.38
CA PHE A 737 -40.50 -29.44 35.71
C PHE A 737 -39.40 -30.28 36.36
N MET A 738 -38.26 -29.72 36.77
CA MET A 738 -37.25 -30.49 37.52
C MET A 738 -37.79 -31.05 38.83
N ALA A 739 -38.67 -30.32 39.52
CA ALA A 739 -39.31 -30.75 40.76
C ALA A 739 -40.49 -31.74 40.59
N SER A 740 -41.11 -31.84 39.39
CA SER A 740 -42.19 -32.79 39.13
C SER A 740 -41.69 -34.23 38.93
N GLU A 741 -42.59 -35.22 38.92
CA GLU A 741 -42.24 -36.62 38.56
C GLU A 741 -42.20 -36.86 37.03
N GLU A 742 -42.49 -35.84 36.22
CA GLU A 742 -42.53 -35.98 34.76
C GLU A 742 -41.13 -36.14 34.16
N THR A 743 -41.02 -36.95 33.11
CA THR A 743 -39.76 -37.27 32.43
C THR A 743 -39.47 -36.38 31.24
N GLN A 744 -40.49 -35.71 30.70
CA GLN A 744 -40.47 -34.93 29.46
C GLN A 744 -41.41 -33.71 29.55
N LEU A 745 -40.92 -32.55 29.11
CA LEU A 745 -41.64 -31.28 28.98
C LEU A 745 -41.59 -30.83 27.52
N GLU A 746 -42.68 -30.27 26.99
CA GLU A 746 -42.77 -29.82 25.60
C GLU A 746 -43.17 -28.35 25.48
N PHE A 747 -42.42 -27.59 24.69
CA PHE A 747 -42.67 -26.17 24.40
C PHE A 747 -43.23 -26.02 22.97
N PRO A 748 -44.32 -25.25 22.78
CA PRO A 748 -45.08 -25.25 21.53
C PRO A 748 -44.30 -24.65 20.34
N ALA A 749 -44.66 -25.10 19.14
CA ALA A 749 -44.07 -24.63 17.89
C ALA A 749 -44.31 -23.13 17.57
N SER A 750 -45.12 -22.43 18.38
CA SER A 750 -45.39 -20.99 18.29
C SER A 750 -44.29 -20.10 18.88
N LEU A 751 -43.29 -20.66 19.59
CA LEU A 751 -42.17 -19.87 20.11
C LEU A 751 -41.32 -19.27 18.97
N ASN A 752 -40.97 -17.99 19.12
CA ASN A 752 -40.11 -17.28 18.17
C ASN A 752 -38.63 -17.73 18.29
N SER A 753 -37.79 -17.40 17.31
CA SER A 753 -36.40 -17.86 17.24
C SER A 753 -35.54 -17.50 18.48
N HIS A 754 -35.81 -16.38 19.14
CA HIS A 754 -35.11 -15.95 20.34
C HIS A 754 -35.57 -16.74 21.57
N ASP A 755 -36.87 -16.92 21.77
CA ASP A 755 -37.42 -17.69 22.89
C ASP A 755 -36.97 -19.16 22.82
N ARG A 756 -36.93 -19.73 21.61
CA ARG A 756 -36.42 -21.08 21.36
C ARG A 756 -34.96 -21.24 21.78
N MET A 757 -34.14 -20.22 21.50
CA MET A 757 -32.73 -20.18 21.92
C MET A 757 -32.61 -20.09 23.44
N GLN A 758 -33.44 -19.28 24.10
CA GLN A 758 -33.50 -19.21 25.56
C GLN A 758 -33.89 -20.56 26.20
N VAL A 759 -34.95 -21.22 25.71
CA VAL A 759 -35.38 -22.54 26.24
C VAL A 759 -34.28 -23.59 26.10
N HIS A 760 -33.58 -23.64 24.96
CA HIS A 760 -32.43 -24.53 24.79
C HIS A 760 -31.29 -24.19 25.77
N GLN A 761 -30.90 -22.93 25.88
CA GLN A 761 -29.83 -22.49 26.79
C GLN A 761 -30.17 -22.77 28.27
N ILE A 762 -31.39 -22.50 28.70
CA ILE A 762 -31.83 -22.75 30.09
C ILE A 762 -31.87 -24.26 30.38
N ALA A 763 -32.29 -25.09 29.43
CA ALA A 763 -32.25 -26.54 29.57
C ALA A 763 -30.81 -27.08 29.65
N GLU A 764 -29.87 -26.50 28.89
CA GLU A 764 -28.44 -26.83 28.94
C GLU A 764 -27.81 -26.43 30.29
N GLU A 765 -28.11 -25.23 30.80
CA GLU A 765 -27.69 -24.73 32.12
C GLU A 765 -28.13 -25.68 33.27
N HIS A 766 -29.26 -26.38 33.11
CA HIS A 766 -29.78 -27.37 34.07
C HIS A 766 -29.37 -28.83 33.74
N GLY A 767 -28.54 -29.06 32.73
CA GLY A 767 -28.02 -30.38 32.35
C GLY A 767 -29.04 -31.34 31.72
N LEU A 768 -30.25 -30.84 31.39
CA LEU A 768 -31.33 -31.61 30.78
C LEU A 768 -31.02 -31.92 29.31
N ARG A 769 -31.69 -32.91 28.72
CA ARG A 769 -31.56 -33.20 27.29
C ARG A 769 -32.64 -32.43 26.52
N HIS A 770 -32.24 -31.57 25.59
CA HIS A 770 -33.13 -30.72 24.80
C HIS A 770 -33.01 -31.01 23.29
N ASP A 771 -34.11 -31.43 22.65
CA ASP A 771 -34.15 -31.74 21.21
C ASP A 771 -35.27 -30.93 20.52
N SER A 772 -34.97 -30.31 19.38
CA SER A 772 -35.92 -29.50 18.59
C SER A 772 -36.55 -30.37 17.49
N THR A 773 -37.63 -31.07 17.81
CA THR A 773 -38.29 -32.13 17.03
C THR A 773 -39.36 -31.61 16.06
N GLY A 774 -39.54 -32.30 14.92
CA GLY A 774 -40.52 -31.96 13.88
C GLY A 774 -39.99 -31.04 12.76
N GLU A 775 -40.77 -30.91 11.69
CA GLU A 775 -40.38 -30.21 10.46
C GLU A 775 -41.10 -28.87 10.27
N GLY A 776 -40.40 -27.90 9.69
CA GLY A 776 -40.94 -26.58 9.31
C GLY A 776 -41.71 -25.88 10.44
N ARG A 777 -42.88 -25.34 10.11
CA ARG A 777 -43.76 -24.61 11.05
C ARG A 777 -44.43 -25.50 12.13
N LYS A 778 -44.15 -26.81 12.16
CA LYS A 778 -44.62 -27.72 13.23
C LYS A 778 -43.52 -28.11 14.23
N ARG A 779 -42.30 -27.58 14.07
CA ARG A 779 -41.17 -27.94 14.92
C ARG A 779 -41.35 -27.41 16.35
N PHE A 780 -41.38 -28.28 17.35
CA PHE A 780 -41.50 -27.91 18.78
C PHE A 780 -40.15 -28.12 19.51
N ILE A 781 -40.10 -27.96 20.83
CA ILE A 781 -38.91 -28.28 21.64
C ILE A 781 -39.31 -29.27 22.73
N THR A 782 -38.58 -30.37 22.83
CA THR A 782 -38.74 -31.39 23.88
C THR A 782 -37.55 -31.32 24.84
N VAL A 783 -37.82 -31.15 26.14
CA VAL A 783 -36.81 -31.16 27.21
C VAL A 783 -37.05 -32.38 28.11
N SER A 784 -36.01 -33.14 28.44
CA SER A 784 -36.16 -34.43 29.14
C SER A 784 -35.08 -34.67 30.20
N LYS A 785 -35.44 -35.42 31.24
CA LYS A 785 -34.57 -35.76 32.37
C LYS A 785 -33.68 -36.96 32.02
N ARG A 786 -32.40 -36.92 32.41
CA ARG A 786 -31.45 -38.02 32.15
C ARG A 786 -31.70 -39.20 33.10
N VAL A 787 -32.23 -40.31 32.58
CA VAL A 787 -32.32 -41.59 33.30
C VAL A 787 -30.95 -42.30 33.25
N PRO A 788 -30.45 -42.88 34.35
CA PRO A 788 -29.19 -43.64 34.35
C PRO A 788 -29.31 -44.94 33.53
N ALA A 789 -28.24 -45.30 32.82
CA ALA A 789 -28.23 -46.44 31.91
C ALA A 789 -28.13 -47.81 32.62
N SER A 790 -28.78 -48.83 32.05
CA SER A 790 -28.67 -50.24 32.45
C SER A 790 -27.42 -50.92 31.86
N PRO A 791 -26.91 -52.02 32.48
CA PRO A 791 -25.68 -52.68 32.05
C PRO A 791 -25.84 -53.50 30.74
N PRO A 792 -24.74 -53.77 30.01
CA PRO A 792 -24.77 -54.40 28.69
C PRO A 792 -25.02 -55.91 28.71
N VAL A 793 -25.65 -56.40 27.64
CA VAL A 793 -25.95 -57.83 27.39
C VAL A 793 -24.82 -58.47 26.55
N PRO A 794 -24.39 -59.72 26.85
CA PRO A 794 -23.31 -60.40 26.10
C PRO A 794 -23.74 -60.88 24.69
N PRO A 795 -22.78 -61.11 23.77
CA PRO A 795 -23.05 -61.51 22.39
C PRO A 795 -23.39 -63.01 22.22
N PRO A 796 -24.11 -63.39 21.14
CA PRO A 796 -24.48 -64.78 20.85
C PRO A 796 -23.33 -65.60 20.21
N PRO A 797 -23.40 -66.96 20.27
CA PRO A 797 -22.40 -67.87 19.70
C PRO A 797 -22.54 -68.07 18.17
N PRO A 798 -21.49 -68.59 17.48
CA PRO A 798 -21.43 -68.66 16.01
C PRO A 798 -22.19 -69.85 15.38
N GLY A 799 -22.68 -69.65 14.15
CA GLY A 799 -23.19 -70.69 13.25
C GLY A 799 -22.14 -71.18 12.23
N PRO A 800 -22.39 -72.31 11.52
CA PRO A 800 -21.33 -73.08 10.87
C PRO A 800 -20.97 -72.69 9.43
N VAL A 801 -19.78 -73.14 9.06
CA VAL A 801 -19.04 -72.98 7.79
C VAL A 801 -19.76 -73.58 6.57
N GLN A 802 -19.62 -72.93 5.41
CA GLN A 802 -19.47 -73.61 4.11
C GLN A 802 -18.13 -73.19 3.47
N THR A 803 -17.53 -74.08 2.69
CA THR A 803 -16.17 -73.97 2.13
C THR A 803 -16.20 -74.03 0.61
N GLU A 804 -15.35 -73.24 -0.05
CA GLU A 804 -14.83 -73.50 -1.40
C GLU A 804 -13.45 -72.80 -1.59
N PRO A 805 -12.65 -73.08 -2.66
CA PRO A 805 -11.22 -73.34 -2.48
C PRO A 805 -10.25 -72.15 -2.71
N PRO A 806 -8.93 -72.30 -2.41
CA PRO A 806 -8.08 -71.16 -2.08
C PRO A 806 -6.84 -70.91 -2.98
N VAL A 807 -6.11 -69.84 -2.63
CA VAL A 807 -4.71 -69.49 -2.97
C VAL A 807 -4.45 -68.89 -4.37
N GLN A 808 -4.15 -67.58 -4.40
CA GLN A 808 -2.75 -67.13 -4.55
C GLN A 808 -2.50 -65.81 -3.80
N GLU A 809 -1.22 -65.53 -3.52
CA GLU A 809 -0.78 -64.63 -2.44
C GLU A 809 -0.38 -63.22 -2.93
N GLN A 810 -0.56 -62.22 -2.06
CA GLN A 810 0.54 -61.31 -1.73
C GLN A 810 0.32 -60.52 -0.42
N SER A 811 1.43 -60.21 0.26
CA SER A 811 1.53 -59.46 1.52
C SER A 811 0.96 -58.03 1.42
N GLY A 812 0.44 -57.39 2.48
CA GLY A 812 0.58 -57.68 3.91
C GLY A 812 1.58 -56.73 4.59
N ARG A 813 1.10 -55.74 5.36
CA ARG A 813 1.89 -54.86 6.23
C ARG A 813 1.08 -54.40 7.45
N ASP A 814 1.72 -54.44 8.61
CA ASP A 814 1.14 -54.06 9.90
C ASP A 814 1.13 -52.54 10.17
N PRO A 815 0.37 -52.06 11.17
CA PRO A 815 0.38 -50.65 11.59
C PRO A 815 1.75 -50.19 12.13
N LEU A 816 2.15 -48.97 11.77
CA LEU A 816 3.45 -48.39 12.13
C LEU A 816 3.50 -47.92 13.60
N ASP A 817 4.52 -48.37 14.37
CA ASP A 817 4.81 -47.78 15.68
C ASP A 817 5.47 -46.39 15.54
N LEU A 818 4.67 -45.36 15.81
CA LEU A 818 5.07 -43.96 15.80
C LEU A 818 6.16 -43.62 16.83
N LYS A 819 6.34 -44.41 17.90
CA LYS A 819 7.36 -44.16 18.94
C LYS A 819 8.76 -44.47 18.46
N ALA A 820 8.94 -45.54 17.67
CA ALA A 820 10.22 -45.87 17.05
C ALA A 820 10.72 -44.73 16.13
N LEU A 821 9.84 -44.23 15.25
CA LEU A 821 10.15 -43.12 14.34
C LEU A 821 10.49 -41.81 15.07
N HIS A 822 9.85 -41.54 16.21
CA HIS A 822 10.16 -40.35 17.02
C HIS A 822 11.55 -40.43 17.67
N LEU A 823 11.92 -41.60 18.20
CA LEU A 823 13.26 -41.85 18.75
C LEU A 823 14.36 -41.74 17.69
N GLU A 824 14.12 -42.28 16.48
CA GLU A 824 15.10 -42.18 15.39
C GLU A 824 15.32 -40.73 14.94
N ARG A 825 14.25 -39.91 14.91
CA ARG A 825 14.33 -38.48 14.58
C ARG A 825 15.20 -37.70 15.57
N LEU A 826 15.01 -37.92 16.88
CA LEU A 826 15.83 -37.30 17.93
C LEU A 826 17.32 -37.70 17.85
N GLN A 827 17.62 -38.93 17.43
CA GLN A 827 19.01 -39.39 17.22
C GLN A 827 19.65 -38.74 15.99
N ARG A 828 18.89 -38.55 14.90
CA ARG A 828 19.34 -37.81 13.70
C ARG A 828 19.56 -36.32 14.00
N GLU A 829 18.75 -35.71 14.87
CA GLU A 829 18.92 -34.30 15.28
C GLU A 829 20.17 -34.09 16.17
N ARG A 830 20.43 -34.98 17.15
CA ARG A 830 21.68 -34.95 17.94
C ARG A 830 22.94 -35.11 17.08
N SER A 831 22.96 -36.11 16.20
CA SER A 831 24.10 -36.35 15.31
C SER A 831 24.29 -35.24 14.26
N GLY A 832 23.23 -34.51 13.91
CA GLY A 832 23.32 -33.26 13.15
C GLY A 832 23.98 -32.10 13.92
N GLN A 833 23.66 -31.95 15.21
CA GLN A 833 24.27 -30.92 16.07
C GLN A 833 25.77 -31.20 16.31
N GLU A 834 26.16 -32.45 16.56
CA GLU A 834 27.57 -32.84 16.75
C GLU A 834 28.43 -32.65 15.48
N ARG A 835 27.84 -32.73 14.28
CA ARG A 835 28.52 -32.40 13.02
C ARG A 835 28.69 -30.88 12.87
N ARG A 836 27.64 -30.10 13.12
CA ARG A 836 27.70 -28.62 13.11
C ARG A 836 28.67 -28.02 14.15
N ALA A 837 29.02 -28.77 15.19
CA ALA A 837 30.04 -28.38 16.16
C ALA A 837 31.50 -28.65 15.71
N LYS A 838 31.73 -29.34 14.58
CA LYS A 838 33.07 -29.70 14.07
C LYS A 838 33.51 -28.87 12.87
N ASP A 839 32.59 -28.43 12.03
CA ASP A 839 32.89 -27.68 10.80
C ASP A 839 32.97 -26.15 11.05
N GLY A 840 34.00 -25.73 11.79
CA GLY A 840 34.44 -24.33 11.88
C GLY A 840 35.48 -23.98 10.80
N PRO A 841 35.50 -22.74 10.26
CA PRO A 841 36.32 -22.41 9.10
C PRO A 841 37.82 -22.39 9.41
N GLN A 842 38.59 -23.23 8.70
CA GLN A 842 40.06 -23.17 8.71
C GLN A 842 40.56 -22.12 7.70
N ALA A 843 41.49 -21.27 8.13
CA ALA A 843 42.19 -20.33 7.26
C ALA A 843 43.42 -20.98 6.60
N ALA A 844 43.74 -20.57 5.37
CA ALA A 844 44.99 -20.95 4.72
C ALA A 844 46.21 -20.38 5.47
N GLY A 845 47.25 -21.19 5.65
CA GLY A 845 48.34 -20.89 6.58
C GLY A 845 49.66 -20.43 5.95
N SER A 846 50.64 -20.15 6.81
CA SER A 846 52.06 -20.03 6.46
C SER A 846 52.92 -20.75 7.53
N GLY A 847 54.09 -21.27 7.13
CA GLY A 847 54.83 -22.28 7.89
C GLY A 847 55.74 -21.74 9.02
N PRO A 848 56.10 -22.56 10.01
CA PRO A 848 56.79 -22.12 11.22
C PRO A 848 58.33 -22.16 11.16
N ARG A 849 58.99 -21.32 11.98
CA ARG A 849 60.35 -21.54 12.49
C ARG A 849 60.37 -21.38 14.02
N LYS A 850 61.26 -22.15 14.68
CA LYS A 850 61.57 -22.13 16.13
C LYS A 850 62.33 -20.81 16.47
N VAL A 851 62.57 -20.35 17.71
CA VAL A 851 62.83 -21.01 19.03
C VAL A 851 62.37 -20.06 20.21
N PRO A 852 62.92 -20.10 21.46
CA PRO A 852 62.38 -20.68 22.71
C PRO A 852 61.67 -19.74 23.74
N GLU A 853 61.25 -20.34 24.85
CA GLU A 853 60.84 -19.73 26.14
C GLU A 853 61.92 -18.86 26.83
N LYS A 854 61.54 -17.91 27.72
CA LYS A 854 61.58 -18.12 29.22
C LYS A 854 61.18 -16.92 30.12
N LYS A 855 60.42 -17.27 31.18
CA LYS A 855 60.38 -16.76 32.59
C LYS A 855 60.16 -15.27 32.95
N LYS A 856 59.36 -15.08 34.01
CA LYS A 856 59.15 -13.83 34.78
C LYS A 856 60.29 -13.53 35.77
N LYS A 857 60.63 -12.25 35.94
CA LYS A 857 60.86 -11.47 37.19
C LYS A 857 61.36 -10.06 36.78
N LYS A 858 61.36 -9.00 37.60
CA LYS A 858 60.50 -8.43 38.66
C LYS A 858 61.24 -7.16 39.14
N ASP A 859 60.53 -6.15 39.65
CA ASP A 859 61.09 -4.93 40.28
C ASP A 859 61.80 -3.97 39.30
N GLY A 860 61.80 -2.64 39.44
CA GLY A 860 61.00 -1.78 40.32
C GLY A 860 61.76 -0.54 40.83
N LYS A 861 61.40 0.68 40.36
CA LYS A 861 61.68 1.97 41.05
C LYS A 861 61.01 3.19 40.40
N VAL A 862 60.88 4.23 41.22
CA VAL A 862 60.31 5.59 41.07
C VAL A 862 61.16 6.49 42.02
N PRO A 863 61.27 7.84 41.93
CA PRO A 863 60.80 8.86 40.95
C PRO A 863 61.95 9.69 40.32
N ALA A 864 61.65 10.78 39.56
CA ALA A 864 62.16 12.15 39.85
C ALA A 864 61.72 13.26 38.84
N LEU A 865 61.03 14.27 39.37
CA LEU A 865 61.14 15.73 39.16
C LEU A 865 61.39 16.41 37.77
N LEU A 866 60.46 17.34 37.46
CA LEU A 866 60.57 18.71 36.90
C LEU A 866 61.95 19.43 37.05
N PRO A 867 62.30 20.54 36.30
CA PRO A 867 61.38 21.65 35.91
C PRO A 867 61.67 22.54 34.65
N THR A 868 60.67 23.36 34.25
CA THR A 868 60.80 24.73 33.61
C THR A 868 61.52 24.87 32.23
N GLN A 869 61.45 25.97 31.45
CA GLN A 869 60.72 27.26 31.50
C GLN A 869 60.42 27.80 30.07
N MET A 870 59.75 28.97 29.96
CA MET A 870 59.50 29.69 28.69
C MET A 870 60.75 30.39 28.12
N LEU A 871 60.73 30.72 26.81
CA LEU A 871 61.48 31.85 26.25
C LEU A 871 60.73 32.52 25.09
N VAL A 872 61.05 33.78 24.79
CA VAL A 872 60.19 34.73 24.07
C VAL A 872 61.03 35.68 23.17
N ARG A 873 60.75 35.75 21.85
CA ARG A 873 60.71 37.01 21.03
C ARG A 873 60.56 36.84 19.51
N ARG A 874 59.60 37.59 18.95
CA ARG A 874 59.69 38.59 17.84
C ARG A 874 60.53 38.32 16.56
N CYS A 875 59.84 38.52 15.42
CA CYS A 875 60.08 39.53 14.36
C CYS A 875 60.66 39.16 12.96
N LEU A 876 59.98 39.76 11.96
CA LEU A 876 60.46 40.33 10.69
C LEU A 876 60.84 39.43 9.49
N VAL A 877 59.86 39.29 8.58
CA VAL A 877 59.87 39.81 7.19
C VAL A 877 61.15 39.65 6.35
N SER A 878 61.00 38.96 5.22
CA SER A 878 61.57 39.40 3.93
C SER A 878 60.59 39.09 2.77
N ARG A 879 60.55 39.97 1.77
CA ARG A 879 59.91 39.74 0.45
C ARG A 879 60.97 39.23 -0.52
N TRP A 880 60.55 38.81 -1.73
CA TRP A 880 61.12 39.35 -2.99
C TRP A 880 60.08 39.18 -4.13
N SER A 881 60.22 39.94 -5.23
CA SER A 881 59.16 40.06 -6.25
C SER A 881 59.63 40.74 -7.56
N CYS A 882 59.44 40.09 -8.71
CA CYS A 882 59.25 40.66 -10.07
C CYS A 882 59.01 39.52 -11.08
N GLY A 883 58.41 39.71 -12.26
CA GLY A 883 57.87 40.94 -12.86
C GLY A 883 56.90 40.66 -14.03
N HIS A 884 56.28 41.71 -14.58
CA HIS A 884 55.31 41.65 -15.70
C HIS A 884 55.96 41.55 -17.10
N LEU A 885 55.20 41.16 -18.14
CA LEU A 885 54.68 42.11 -19.17
C LEU A 885 53.82 41.49 -20.31
N ARG A 886 52.74 42.22 -20.65
CA ARG A 886 52.03 42.35 -21.96
C ARG A 886 51.17 41.22 -22.54
N CYS A 887 49.86 41.50 -22.57
CA CYS A 887 48.96 41.23 -23.72
C CYS A 887 49.15 42.35 -24.79
N PRO A 888 48.69 42.22 -26.06
CA PRO A 888 47.30 42.61 -26.37
C PRO A 888 46.59 41.86 -27.54
N VAL A 889 45.27 41.68 -27.38
CA VAL A 889 44.15 41.99 -28.33
C VAL A 889 44.28 41.70 -29.85
N TRP A 890 43.27 41.03 -30.42
CA TRP A 890 42.38 41.39 -31.58
C TRP A 890 41.32 40.24 -31.67
N HIS A 891 40.01 40.48 -31.81
CA HIS A 891 39.23 40.77 -33.04
C HIS A 891 39.60 39.88 -34.25
N SER A 892 38.69 39.33 -35.06
CA SER A 892 37.22 39.20 -35.07
C SER A 892 36.82 38.42 -36.34
N GLY A 893 35.63 37.85 -36.45
CA GLY A 893 35.08 37.47 -37.76
C GLY A 893 34.22 36.21 -37.80
N GLU A 894 33.12 36.30 -38.55
CA GLU A 894 32.15 35.25 -38.83
C GLU A 894 32.59 34.34 -40.01
N CYS A 895 31.88 33.22 -40.18
CA CYS A 895 31.32 32.61 -41.42
C CYS A 895 31.94 32.89 -42.82
N PRO A 896 31.83 31.97 -43.81
CA PRO A 896 30.73 31.00 -43.98
C PRO A 896 31.16 29.56 -44.38
N GLY A 897 30.18 28.70 -44.66
CA GLY A 897 30.41 27.33 -45.16
C GLY A 897 30.12 27.17 -46.66
N GLY A 898 30.15 25.92 -47.15
CA GLY A 898 29.62 25.55 -48.47
C GLY A 898 30.46 24.51 -49.23
N HIS A 899 29.78 23.45 -49.70
CA HIS A 899 30.08 22.59 -50.87
C HIS A 899 31.53 22.16 -51.18
N GLY A 900 31.76 20.83 -51.13
CA GLY A 900 31.66 20.00 -52.35
C GLY A 900 32.91 19.69 -53.19
N LEU A 901 33.01 18.40 -53.53
CA LEU A 901 33.49 17.81 -54.80
C LEU A 901 34.98 17.91 -55.22
N ASP A 902 35.53 16.71 -55.46
CA ASP A 902 36.21 16.27 -56.68
C ASP A 902 37.65 16.69 -57.06
N CYS A 903 38.54 15.69 -56.90
CA CYS A 903 39.27 15.02 -58.00
C CYS A 903 40.62 15.54 -58.55
N LEU A 904 41.27 14.60 -59.27
CA LEU A 904 42.51 14.66 -60.06
C LEU A 904 43.84 14.58 -59.28
N GLY A 905 44.75 13.64 -59.57
CA GLY A 905 44.66 12.48 -60.46
C GLY A 905 45.99 11.76 -60.73
N HIS A 906 45.93 10.61 -61.43
CA HIS A 906 47.05 9.83 -62.04
C HIS A 906 48.03 9.08 -61.07
N LEU A 907 48.66 7.94 -61.42
CA LEU A 907 48.70 7.16 -62.69
C LEU A 907 49.11 5.68 -62.47
N ALA A 908 48.44 4.70 -63.14
CA ALA A 908 48.87 3.31 -63.46
C ALA A 908 49.23 2.33 -62.28
N ALA A 909 49.08 1.00 -62.35
CA ALA A 909 48.56 0.00 -63.31
C ALA A 909 48.45 -1.38 -62.57
N ALA A 910 47.77 -2.46 -63.01
CA ALA A 910 46.75 -2.73 -64.05
C ALA A 910 46.24 -4.21 -63.89
N LEU A 911 45.42 -4.69 -64.85
CA LEU A 911 44.91 -6.06 -65.07
C LEU A 911 43.72 -6.56 -64.22
N SER A 912 42.93 -7.45 -64.86
CA SER A 912 41.54 -7.87 -64.59
C SER A 912 41.31 -9.27 -65.27
N PRO A 913 40.11 -9.86 -65.40
CA PRO A 913 38.73 -9.48 -65.00
C PRO A 913 38.10 -10.59 -64.09
N GLN A 914 36.81 -11.04 -64.07
CA GLN A 914 35.62 -10.83 -64.92
C GLN A 914 34.29 -11.24 -64.23
N GLN A 915 33.27 -10.35 -64.26
CA GLN A 915 31.80 -10.51 -64.42
C GLN A 915 30.98 -11.63 -63.69
N ASP A 916 29.69 -11.46 -63.31
CA ASP A 916 28.78 -10.28 -63.21
C ASP A 916 27.49 -10.62 -62.39
N HIS A 917 26.81 -9.57 -61.87
CA HIS A 917 25.34 -9.30 -61.71
C HIS A 917 24.25 -10.41 -61.60
N GLU A 918 23.06 -10.23 -60.98
CA GLU A 918 22.53 -9.34 -59.92
C GLU A 918 21.08 -9.75 -59.50
N ALA A 919 20.60 -9.26 -58.34
CA ALA A 919 19.22 -8.89 -57.95
C ALA A 919 17.94 -9.74 -58.21
N ALA A 920 17.06 -9.69 -57.18
CA ALA A 920 15.59 -9.48 -57.22
C ALA A 920 14.56 -10.64 -57.00
N GLN A 921 13.83 -10.49 -55.88
CA GLN A 921 12.37 -10.68 -55.67
C GLN A 921 11.72 -12.08 -55.46
N LEU A 922 10.54 -11.98 -54.82
CA LEU A 922 9.56 -12.99 -54.35
C LEU A 922 8.73 -13.58 -55.55
N PRO A 923 7.81 -14.58 -55.42
CA PRO A 923 7.13 -15.05 -54.19
C PRO A 923 6.73 -16.57 -54.06
N LEU A 924 6.16 -16.91 -52.89
CA LEU A 924 5.02 -17.85 -52.64
C LEU A 924 5.09 -19.38 -52.90
N HIS A 925 4.22 -20.07 -52.12
CA HIS A 925 3.56 -21.38 -52.34
C HIS A 925 4.30 -22.75 -52.23
N SER A 926 4.38 -23.22 -50.99
CA SER A 926 3.58 -24.36 -50.46
C SER A 926 4.01 -25.85 -50.57
N ARG A 927 3.66 -26.56 -49.48
CA ARG A 927 3.30 -28.00 -49.33
C ARG A 927 4.40 -29.08 -49.41
N ALA A 928 4.00 -30.25 -48.89
CA ALA A 928 4.73 -31.50 -48.63
C ALA A 928 5.90 -31.38 -47.63
N SER A 929 5.91 -31.95 -46.42
CA SER A 929 5.36 -33.18 -45.80
C SER A 929 6.23 -34.43 -45.95
N CYS A 930 6.36 -35.18 -44.84
CA CYS A 930 7.02 -36.49 -44.72
C CYS A 930 8.58 -36.44 -44.82
N GLU A 931 9.35 -37.28 -44.11
CA GLU A 931 8.96 -38.31 -43.13
C GLU A 931 10.06 -38.68 -42.11
N HIS A 932 9.61 -39.32 -41.03
CA HIS A 932 10.29 -40.26 -40.13
C HIS A 932 11.77 -40.10 -39.68
N ASN A 933 11.89 -40.00 -38.35
CA ASN A 933 12.60 -40.94 -37.47
C ASN A 933 14.01 -41.44 -37.88
N TYR A 934 14.98 -41.22 -36.97
CA TYR A 934 15.72 -42.36 -36.43
C TYR A 934 15.94 -42.22 -34.92
N VAL A 935 15.84 -43.34 -34.20
CA VAL A 935 16.09 -43.44 -32.76
C VAL A 935 17.40 -44.17 -32.54
N SER A 936 18.26 -43.65 -31.65
CA SER A 936 19.38 -44.40 -31.09
C SER A 936 19.73 -43.92 -29.68
N THR A 937 19.14 -44.56 -28.68
CA THR A 937 19.51 -44.41 -27.27
C THR A 937 20.81 -45.18 -26.97
N ILE A 938 21.69 -44.60 -26.15
CA ILE A 938 22.73 -45.22 -25.27
C ILE A 938 23.54 -44.02 -24.72
N ARG A 939 23.77 -43.85 -23.41
CA ARG A 939 23.54 -44.75 -22.27
C ARG A 939 23.09 -43.97 -21.03
#